data_AF-X0A169-F1
#
_entry.id   AF-X0A169-F1
#
_cell.length_a   1.000
_cell.length_b   1.000
_cell.length_c   1.000
_cell.angle_alpha   90.00
_cell.angle_beta   90.00
_cell.angle_gamma   90.00
#
_symmetry.space_group_name_H-M   'P 1'
#
loop_
_entity.id
_entity.type
_entity.pdbx_description
1 polymer ?
#
loop_
_entity_poly.entity_id
_entity_poly.type
_entity_poly.pdbx_seq_one_letter_code
_entity_poly.pdbx_strand_id
1 'polypeptide(L)'
;MGRNPSNRLPSETANETGRPHFPIAQQLALSTTDQSIYTNRISRGLGGRQHSTSTPMAPPPAGSTSSSSSREGYRSVNASHRYLKHAGPSRDEPEPQQKRSKYHVTRHRRRPTIMAHTDNSDLDPAWQDLDRAIGQILIMGWDGTEVTPQIRSLIEDHHLGSIILTAKNLKSAQQTAELVQELQTIAKNAGHLQPLLIALDQENGGVNSLFDEDYVCQFPSAMGVAATGRADLAYEVTKATATEISACGVNLMLGPVLDVLNNARYQPLGVRATGDDPQEVSQYGLAALRGIRDAGIASCGKHFPSYGNLNFLGSNLDVPIITQTLEELSISALVPFRNAVASGKLDAMFIGGCGISNPSMNVSHACLSDQVVDELLRDELGFNGVAISECLEMEALSHELGVQNGVIMAVEAGCDLVLLCRAYDVQLEAIKGLKLGYENGIVTKERIFTSLRRVLNLKSTCTSWEKALNPPGISLLSQLHPSHLALSLQAYDDSITIIRDKEKLIPLTASMHPGEELLLLTPLVKPLPASSLTKKLLAAKDSQNQAEGQHEMWAHNGRDRSAILSGEGVFREFGKSLARARNEKLLHTSYTANGVRPVHENLIHRASCIIIVTADANRNLYQAGFTKHVDMMCSMLRTRGQKKQLIVVAVSSPYDFAMDKSIGTYLCTFDFTENALHALARTLVGEIAPLGTLPGTLRKSKKVLKSRQHWLVEEYSAKRDASALNDLLRAVHRASAPDLQFLRTTTAASFQLNNANIAESHFVVRNSSTNALYGFAATYFVHGVGILGGVFVEPTKRDVSIGRSLHRRALRSLMQRRGIKQVQIGSAFPGVFLGIPNDVEVNTIKEWFANSGWDVQFPRRVSNMILREVASWSAPEGLSQSIQRAGISFDLIHDLDNADGVLSHVRNNANPEVLELYRHALSESKLSGIVRAKDATGTLLGTIIVCKQRSPLETHIPSLVSRSEDIGGIIAPVVPPGPQTTLVLQGLTLMGIRQARSHKATKVVLGCVVDDTESLTAMGFETLQEFEEITNSPENFSNIV
;
A
#
# COMPACT_ATOMS: atom_id res chain seq x y z
N MET A 1 55.73 14.43 49.64
CA MET A 1 56.35 15.15 50.78
C MET A 1 55.46 16.35 51.11
N GLY A 2 55.36 16.78 52.39
CA GLY A 2 54.44 17.86 52.86
C GLY A 2 52.96 17.41 52.86
N ARG A 3 52.24 17.27 53.98
CA ARG A 3 51.89 18.18 55.11
C ARG A 3 50.88 19.30 54.74
N ASN A 4 49.58 19.02 54.98
CA ASN A 4 48.70 19.57 56.05
C ASN A 4 48.95 21.01 56.59
N PRO A 5 47.96 21.72 57.21
CA PRO A 5 46.65 21.25 57.72
C PRO A 5 45.42 22.25 57.67
N SER A 6 44.30 21.83 58.27
CA SER A 6 43.24 22.61 59.01
C SER A 6 42.39 23.68 58.29
N ASN A 7 41.04 23.71 58.39
CA ASN A 7 40.05 23.76 59.51
C ASN A 7 39.91 25.12 60.25
N ARG A 8 38.75 25.79 60.10
CA ARG A 8 37.78 26.14 61.20
C ARG A 8 36.53 26.92 60.72
N LEU A 9 35.46 26.85 61.54
CA LEU A 9 34.17 27.58 61.45
C LEU A 9 34.22 28.86 62.33
N PRO A 10 33.25 29.82 62.23
CA PRO A 10 31.94 29.79 62.94
C PRO A 10 30.73 29.93 61.96
N SER A 11 29.44 29.64 62.22
CA SER A 11 28.47 29.96 63.32
C SER A 11 28.02 31.45 63.34
N GLU A 12 26.76 31.85 63.61
CA GLU A 12 25.56 31.15 64.15
C GLU A 12 24.23 31.96 63.91
N THR A 13 23.04 31.34 64.14
CA THR A 13 21.68 31.93 64.47
C THR A 13 21.02 33.05 63.60
N ALA A 14 19.67 33.28 63.56
CA ALA A 14 18.43 32.55 63.92
C ALA A 14 17.15 33.23 63.34
N ASN A 15 15.95 32.62 63.54
CA ASN A 15 14.57 33.18 63.52
C ASN A 15 13.92 33.63 62.17
N GLU A 16 12.58 33.53 61.93
CA GLU A 16 11.49 32.70 62.51
C GLU A 16 10.16 32.75 61.67
N THR A 17 9.12 31.99 62.10
CA THR A 17 7.68 32.02 61.70
C THR A 17 7.20 31.38 60.36
N GLY A 18 5.91 30.97 60.29
CA GLY A 18 5.16 30.96 59.00
C GLY A 18 4.50 29.67 58.42
N ARG A 19 3.92 28.74 59.21
CA ARG A 19 3.10 27.60 58.68
C ARG A 19 1.66 28.02 58.33
N PRO A 20 0.96 27.40 57.34
CA PRO A 20 0.18 26.16 57.62
C PRO A 20 0.02 25.08 56.50
N HIS A 21 0.08 23.82 56.95
CA HIS A 21 -0.74 22.64 56.56
C HIS A 21 -0.79 21.99 55.15
N PHE A 22 0.07 20.96 55.01
CA PHE A 22 -0.24 19.55 54.62
C PHE A 22 -1.58 19.00 55.19
N PRO A 23 -2.21 17.92 54.65
CA PRO A 23 -1.59 16.60 54.32
C PRO A 23 -2.13 15.94 53.00
N ILE A 24 -1.88 14.69 52.59
CA ILE A 24 -1.41 13.42 53.20
C ILE A 24 -0.34 12.75 52.31
N ALA A 25 0.50 11.87 52.89
CA ALA A 25 1.46 11.01 52.20
C ALA A 25 1.29 9.52 52.59
N GLN A 26 1.76 8.60 51.75
CA GLN A 26 2.40 7.30 52.06
C GLN A 26 2.81 6.64 50.70
N GLN A 27 4.04 6.17 50.48
CA GLN A 27 4.68 4.93 50.98
C GLN A 27 4.04 3.64 50.43
N LEU A 28 4.80 2.57 50.10
CA LEU A 28 6.21 2.25 50.41
C LEU A 28 6.91 1.59 49.19
N ALA A 29 8.14 1.08 49.36
CA ALA A 29 9.02 0.62 48.27
C ALA A 29 9.81 -0.65 48.61
N LEU A 30 10.40 -1.29 47.59
CA LEU A 30 11.35 -2.43 47.63
C LEU A 30 10.68 -3.78 48.06
N SER A 31 11.08 -4.97 47.59
CA SER A 31 12.33 -5.44 46.95
C SER A 31 12.13 -6.69 46.04
N THR A 32 13.25 -7.30 45.62
CA THR A 32 13.42 -8.62 44.93
C THR A 32 12.90 -9.83 45.74
N THR A 33 12.87 -11.12 45.32
CA THR A 33 13.84 -11.92 44.50
C THR A 33 13.20 -13.24 43.95
N ASP A 34 14.01 -14.15 43.39
CA ASP A 34 13.67 -15.33 42.57
C ASP A 34 13.09 -16.61 43.25
N GLN A 35 12.42 -17.39 42.39
CA GLN A 35 12.26 -18.86 42.28
C GLN A 35 12.16 -19.84 43.50
N SER A 36 11.13 -20.70 43.39
CA SER A 36 11.11 -22.16 43.63
C SER A 36 10.80 -22.80 45.03
N ILE A 37 9.61 -23.42 45.09
CA ILE A 37 9.33 -24.84 45.42
C ILE A 37 9.39 -25.39 46.89
N TYR A 38 8.29 -26.10 47.25
CA TYR A 38 8.06 -27.20 48.21
C TYR A 38 7.76 -27.02 49.75
N THR A 39 6.48 -27.28 50.08
CA THR A 39 5.92 -28.09 51.20
C THR A 39 5.80 -27.65 52.69
N ASN A 40 4.57 -27.88 53.18
CA ASN A 40 4.17 -28.51 54.47
C ASN A 40 4.01 -27.70 55.80
N ARG A 41 2.71 -27.63 56.18
CA ARG A 41 2.10 -28.05 57.47
C ARG A 41 2.07 -27.13 58.71
N ILE A 42 0.83 -27.04 59.26
CA ILE A 42 0.46 -26.86 60.69
C ILE A 42 0.63 -25.40 61.21
N SER A 43 -0.28 -24.77 61.98
CA SER A 43 -1.45 -25.26 62.76
C SER A 43 -2.67 -24.30 62.82
N ARG A 44 -3.86 -24.91 62.80
CA ARG A 44 -5.09 -24.68 63.62
C ARG A 44 -5.42 -23.30 64.27
N GLY A 45 -6.67 -22.86 64.06
CA GLY A 45 -7.45 -21.95 64.93
C GLY A 45 -8.64 -21.33 64.16
N LEU A 46 -9.85 -21.93 64.11
CA LEU A 46 -10.97 -21.86 65.08
C LEU A 46 -11.51 -20.42 65.30
N GLY A 47 -12.78 -20.07 65.05
CA GLY A 47 -13.96 -20.77 64.48
C GLY A 47 -14.60 -19.97 63.32
N GLY A 48 -15.78 -20.26 62.74
CA GLY A 48 -16.97 -20.98 63.24
C GLY A 48 -17.94 -20.00 63.91
N ARG A 49 -19.24 -19.87 63.58
CA ARG A 49 -20.19 -20.66 62.74
C ARG A 49 -21.33 -19.72 62.21
N GLN A 50 -22.06 -20.04 61.12
CA GLN A 50 -23.46 -20.55 61.05
C GLN A 50 -24.47 -19.90 62.06
N HIS A 51 -25.76 -19.61 61.81
CA HIS A 51 -26.80 -20.03 60.82
C HIS A 51 -27.90 -18.91 60.72
N SER A 52 -28.42 -18.48 59.54
CA SER A 52 -29.60 -18.94 58.75
C SER A 52 -31.02 -18.43 59.15
N THR A 53 -31.92 -18.32 58.15
CA THR A 53 -33.42 -18.30 58.21
C THR A 53 -34.13 -17.12 58.92
N SER A 54 -35.32 -16.63 58.52
CA SER A 54 -36.24 -16.97 57.39
C SER A 54 -37.22 -15.82 57.02
N THR A 55 -37.90 -15.99 55.88
CA THR A 55 -39.04 -15.26 55.27
C THR A 55 -40.36 -15.31 56.09
N PRO A 56 -41.52 -14.75 55.62
CA PRO A 56 -41.81 -13.47 54.91
C PRO A 56 -43.08 -12.73 55.48
N MET A 57 -43.47 -11.54 54.97
CA MET A 57 -44.88 -11.13 54.70
C MET A 57 -45.03 -9.69 54.11
N ALA A 58 -46.23 -9.37 53.61
CA ALA A 58 -46.72 -8.07 53.09
C ALA A 58 -48.28 -8.03 53.20
N PRO A 59 -49.04 -6.94 52.88
CA PRO A 59 -48.64 -5.59 52.42
C PRO A 59 -49.09 -4.37 53.32
N PRO A 60 -50.08 -3.49 53.01
CA PRO A 60 -49.96 -2.01 53.00
C PRO A 60 -50.86 -1.31 54.08
N PRO A 61 -51.28 0.00 54.07
CA PRO A 61 -51.17 1.08 53.04
C PRO A 61 -51.05 2.58 53.50
N ALA A 62 -51.06 3.48 52.48
CA ALA A 62 -51.73 4.80 52.38
C ALA A 62 -51.10 6.12 52.89
N GLY A 63 -51.28 7.17 52.06
CA GLY A 63 -50.98 8.60 52.26
C GLY A 63 -49.83 9.14 51.38
N SER A 64 -49.71 10.42 51.01
CA SER A 64 -50.65 11.57 50.86
C SER A 64 -49.90 12.70 50.07
N THR A 65 -50.42 13.85 49.61
CA THR A 65 -51.72 14.55 49.78
C THR A 65 -52.15 15.29 48.46
N SER A 66 -52.40 16.61 48.49
CA SER A 66 -52.87 17.52 47.42
C SER A 66 -51.75 18.49 46.92
N SER A 67 -51.88 19.38 45.91
CA SER A 67 -53.08 20.05 45.34
C SER A 67 -52.90 20.62 43.90
N SER A 68 -54.00 20.62 43.12
CA SER A 68 -54.51 21.61 42.11
C SER A 68 -53.70 22.85 41.68
N SER A 69 -53.84 23.44 40.47
CA SER A 69 -54.54 23.16 39.18
C SER A 69 -54.03 24.19 38.11
N SER A 70 -54.53 24.47 36.89
CA SER A 70 -55.75 24.22 36.07
C SER A 70 -55.33 24.21 34.56
N ARG A 71 -55.96 23.53 33.58
CA ARG A 71 -57.24 23.72 32.82
C ARG A 71 -57.39 25.08 32.10
N GLU A 72 -57.97 25.22 30.89
CA GLU A 72 -58.50 24.36 29.78
C GLU A 72 -58.73 25.29 28.54
N GLY A 73 -59.08 24.89 27.30
CA GLY A 73 -59.34 23.60 26.63
C GLY A 73 -60.12 23.79 25.29
N TYR A 74 -60.09 22.82 24.36
CA TYR A 74 -60.77 22.82 23.02
C TYR A 74 -60.23 23.87 22.00
N ARG A 75 -60.46 23.82 20.67
CA ARG A 75 -61.47 23.14 19.81
C ARG A 75 -60.93 22.85 18.37
N SER A 76 -61.75 22.26 17.49
CA SER A 76 -61.44 21.92 16.08
C SER A 76 -61.87 22.99 15.05
N VAL A 77 -61.45 22.85 13.77
CA VAL A 77 -62.29 23.01 12.53
C VAL A 77 -61.51 22.68 11.23
N ASN A 78 -62.25 22.38 10.15
CA ASN A 78 -61.79 21.87 8.83
C ASN A 78 -61.34 22.96 7.82
N ALA A 79 -60.55 22.56 6.81
CA ALA A 79 -60.82 22.71 5.34
C ALA A 79 -59.59 22.22 4.52
N SER A 80 -59.63 21.28 3.57
CA SER A 80 -60.50 21.05 2.39
C SER A 80 -60.17 21.93 1.17
N HIS A 81 -59.60 21.36 0.09
CA HIS A 81 -59.97 21.70 -1.30
C HIS A 81 -59.52 20.65 -2.36
N ARG A 82 -60.54 20.14 -3.11
CA ARG A 82 -60.63 19.70 -4.52
C ARG A 82 -59.47 18.92 -5.18
N TYR A 83 -59.69 17.71 -5.72
CA TYR A 83 -60.58 17.23 -6.82
C TYR A 83 -60.07 17.44 -8.25
N LEU A 84 -59.81 16.33 -8.93
CA LEU A 84 -60.27 16.04 -10.30
C LEU A 84 -60.46 14.51 -10.46
N LYS A 85 -61.26 14.06 -11.43
CA LYS A 85 -61.71 12.65 -11.60
C LYS A 85 -61.39 12.14 -13.01
N HIS A 86 -61.13 10.83 -13.14
CA HIS A 86 -61.72 9.89 -14.13
C HIS A 86 -61.41 8.47 -13.60
N ALA A 87 -62.38 7.63 -13.23
CA ALA A 87 -63.32 6.84 -14.05
C ALA A 87 -62.71 5.48 -14.49
N GLY A 88 -63.35 4.36 -14.12
CA GLY A 88 -62.85 2.98 -14.25
C GLY A 88 -63.32 2.22 -15.52
N PRO A 89 -63.65 0.91 -15.48
CA PRO A 89 -64.24 0.16 -14.35
C PRO A 89 -63.52 -1.16 -13.95
N SER A 90 -64.17 -1.92 -13.05
CA SER A 90 -63.75 -3.14 -12.34
C SER A 90 -64.21 -4.47 -12.97
N ARG A 91 -63.57 -5.59 -12.56
CA ARG A 91 -64.10 -6.97 -12.33
C ARG A 91 -63.03 -7.79 -11.56
N ASP A 92 -63.27 -8.72 -10.63
CA ASP A 92 -64.42 -9.08 -9.78
C ASP A 92 -63.87 -9.70 -8.44
N GLU A 93 -64.68 -9.77 -7.37
CA GLU A 93 -64.35 -10.37 -6.04
C GLU A 93 -64.92 -11.83 -5.92
N PRO A 94 -64.96 -12.54 -4.75
CA PRO A 94 -64.37 -12.30 -3.41
C PRO A 94 -63.71 -13.52 -2.69
N GLU A 95 -63.07 -13.28 -1.54
CA GLU A 95 -62.83 -14.29 -0.48
C GLU A 95 -63.98 -14.32 0.56
N PRO A 96 -64.31 -15.48 1.16
CA PRO A 96 -65.07 -15.58 2.40
C PRO A 96 -64.15 -15.73 3.64
N GLN A 97 -64.30 -14.84 4.62
CA GLN A 97 -63.55 -14.88 5.89
C GLN A 97 -64.05 -15.97 6.85
N GLN A 98 -63.16 -16.56 7.68
CA GLN A 98 -63.25 -16.45 9.15
C GLN A 98 -62.06 -17.03 9.94
N LYS A 99 -61.67 -16.30 11.01
CA LYS A 99 -61.30 -16.73 12.40
C LYS A 99 -60.67 -18.13 12.59
N ARG A 100 -59.61 -18.32 13.41
CA ARG A 100 -59.07 -17.48 14.51
C ARG A 100 -57.69 -17.99 15.00
N SER A 101 -57.05 -17.15 15.82
CA SER A 101 -55.97 -17.45 16.80
C SER A 101 -54.55 -17.02 16.42
N LYS A 102 -53.74 -16.79 17.46
CA LYS A 102 -52.40 -16.17 17.43
C LYS A 102 -51.34 -17.23 17.77
N TYR A 103 -50.15 -17.15 17.17
CA TYR A 103 -48.85 -17.32 17.86
C TYR A 103 -47.76 -16.55 17.09
N HIS A 104 -46.58 -16.37 17.69
CA HIS A 104 -45.48 -15.59 17.09
C HIS A 104 -44.88 -16.26 15.85
N VAL A 105 -44.44 -15.45 14.89
CA VAL A 105 -43.71 -15.90 13.70
C VAL A 105 -42.41 -15.13 13.56
N THR A 106 -41.30 -15.80 13.86
CA THR A 106 -39.95 -15.37 13.47
C THR A 106 -39.84 -15.46 11.95
N ARG A 107 -39.53 -14.37 11.26
CA ARG A 107 -39.47 -14.36 9.79
C ARG A 107 -38.17 -14.97 9.26
N HIS A 108 -38.18 -16.26 8.97
CA HIS A 108 -37.25 -16.81 7.98
C HIS A 108 -37.45 -16.09 6.64
N ARG A 109 -36.41 -15.40 6.15
CA ARG A 109 -36.31 -15.07 4.71
C ARG A 109 -35.95 -16.36 3.96
N ARG A 110 -36.70 -16.68 2.90
CA ARG A 110 -36.34 -17.80 2.02
C ARG A 110 -35.04 -17.47 1.29
N ARG A 111 -34.08 -18.40 1.30
CA ARG A 111 -32.89 -18.34 0.44
C ARG A 111 -33.32 -18.39 -1.03
N PRO A 112 -32.76 -17.56 -1.94
CA PRO A 112 -32.78 -17.85 -3.36
C PRO A 112 -31.72 -18.92 -3.65
N THR A 113 -32.14 -20.10 -4.08
CA THR A 113 -31.19 -21.18 -4.43
C THR A 113 -30.53 -20.87 -5.77
N ILE A 114 -29.38 -20.18 -5.73
CA ILE A 114 -28.41 -20.24 -6.82
C ILE A 114 -27.76 -21.63 -6.71
N MET A 115 -28.06 -22.51 -7.67
CA MET A 115 -27.31 -23.76 -7.80
C MET A 115 -25.91 -23.44 -8.31
N ALA A 116 -24.93 -23.48 -7.43
CA ALA A 116 -23.54 -23.63 -7.85
C ALA A 116 -23.41 -24.99 -8.55
N HIS A 117 -22.81 -25.01 -9.74
CA HIS A 117 -22.41 -26.26 -10.37
C HIS A 117 -21.22 -26.83 -9.58
N THR A 118 -21.51 -27.73 -8.65
CA THR A 118 -20.48 -28.57 -8.03
C THR A 118 -20.00 -29.57 -9.07
N ASP A 119 -18.72 -29.50 -9.46
CA ASP A 119 -18.10 -30.55 -10.27
C ASP A 119 -18.08 -31.86 -9.47
N ASN A 120 -19.06 -32.72 -9.75
CA ASN A 120 -19.19 -34.03 -9.12
C ASN A 120 -18.23 -35.03 -9.79
N SER A 121 -16.93 -34.73 -9.74
CA SER A 121 -15.90 -35.73 -9.96
C SER A 121 -15.84 -36.62 -8.73
N ASP A 122 -16.24 -37.88 -8.89
CA ASP A 122 -16.06 -38.88 -7.87
C ASP A 122 -14.56 -39.03 -7.57
N LEU A 123 -14.20 -38.95 -6.29
CA LEU A 123 -12.82 -39.19 -5.85
C LEU A 123 -12.40 -40.61 -6.24
N ASP A 124 -11.14 -40.74 -6.67
CA ASP A 124 -10.53 -42.04 -7.00
C ASP A 124 -10.87 -43.10 -5.92
N PRO A 125 -11.28 -44.32 -6.29
CA PRO A 125 -11.62 -45.37 -5.33
C PRO A 125 -10.59 -45.61 -4.23
N ALA A 126 -9.30 -45.32 -4.46
CA ALA A 126 -8.25 -45.41 -3.45
C ALA A 126 -8.38 -44.38 -2.30
N TRP A 127 -9.14 -43.30 -2.48
CA TRP A 127 -9.51 -42.34 -1.42
C TRP A 127 -10.74 -42.76 -0.60
N GLN A 128 -11.37 -43.89 -0.91
CA GLN A 128 -12.45 -44.44 -0.07
C GLN A 128 -11.93 -45.01 1.26
N ASP A 129 -10.62 -45.27 1.33
CA ASP A 129 -9.85 -45.48 2.57
C ASP A 129 -9.83 -44.20 3.40
N LEU A 130 -10.51 -44.23 4.55
CA LEU A 130 -10.65 -43.08 5.43
C LEU A 130 -9.34 -42.71 6.14
N ASP A 131 -8.46 -43.67 6.39
CA ASP A 131 -7.18 -43.40 7.06
C ASP A 131 -6.26 -42.61 6.13
N ARG A 132 -6.27 -42.93 4.82
CA ARG A 132 -5.64 -42.10 3.78
C ARG A 132 -6.27 -40.72 3.71
N ALA A 133 -7.59 -40.61 3.69
CA ALA A 133 -8.28 -39.32 3.63
C ALA A 133 -7.95 -38.42 4.84
N ILE A 134 -7.96 -38.97 6.06
CA ILE A 134 -7.58 -38.27 7.30
C ILE A 134 -6.12 -37.83 7.28
N GLY A 135 -5.19 -38.71 6.87
CA GLY A 135 -3.77 -38.37 6.79
C GLY A 135 -3.48 -37.18 5.87
N GLN A 136 -4.23 -37.00 4.78
CA GLN A 136 -4.04 -35.88 3.85
C GLN A 136 -4.55 -34.52 4.38
N ILE A 137 -5.54 -34.48 5.27
CA ILE A 137 -6.11 -33.23 5.82
C ILE A 137 -5.40 -32.76 7.12
N LEU A 138 -4.20 -33.29 7.37
CA LEU A 138 -3.34 -32.93 8.50
C LEU A 138 -2.01 -32.36 7.99
N ILE A 139 -1.47 -31.37 8.72
CA ILE A 139 -0.13 -30.82 8.50
C ILE A 139 0.68 -30.86 9.80
N MET A 140 1.83 -31.54 9.78
CA MET A 140 2.60 -31.85 10.99
C MET A 140 4.10 -31.55 10.87
N GLY A 141 4.76 -31.36 12.01
CA GLY A 141 6.20 -31.10 12.09
C GLY A 141 6.88 -31.89 13.21
N TRP A 142 8.19 -31.73 13.35
CA TRP A 142 8.99 -32.35 14.42
C TRP A 142 10.21 -31.49 14.75
N ASP A 143 10.82 -31.73 15.91
CA ASP A 143 12.10 -31.10 16.28
C ASP A 143 13.28 -31.94 15.75
N GLY A 144 14.20 -31.31 15.00
CA GLY A 144 15.42 -31.94 14.48
C GLY A 144 15.62 -31.73 12.98
N THR A 145 16.86 -31.88 12.50
CA THR A 145 17.29 -31.51 11.15
C THR A 145 17.40 -32.70 10.18
N GLU A 146 16.93 -33.86 10.61
CA GLU A 146 17.06 -35.17 9.98
C GLU A 146 15.73 -35.92 10.16
N VAL A 147 15.45 -36.93 9.31
CA VAL A 147 14.23 -37.75 9.42
C VAL A 147 14.27 -38.58 10.70
N THR A 148 13.37 -38.29 11.62
CA THR A 148 13.18 -39.05 12.87
C THR A 148 12.20 -40.21 12.69
N PRO A 149 12.22 -41.23 13.57
CA PRO A 149 11.19 -42.28 13.60
C PRO A 149 9.76 -41.73 13.75
N GLN A 150 9.59 -40.59 14.43
CA GLN A 150 8.31 -39.86 14.54
C GLN A 150 7.77 -39.48 13.16
N ILE A 151 8.49 -38.64 12.40
CA ILE A 151 7.97 -38.14 11.12
C ILE A 151 7.88 -39.27 10.09
N ARG A 152 8.78 -40.25 10.16
CA ARG A 152 8.71 -41.47 9.35
C ARG A 152 7.39 -42.23 9.57
N SER A 153 7.04 -42.55 10.82
CA SER A 153 5.79 -43.26 11.14
C SER A 153 4.54 -42.46 10.76
N LEU A 154 4.55 -41.13 10.91
CA LEU A 154 3.45 -40.29 10.44
C LEU A 154 3.22 -40.39 8.92
N ILE A 155 4.29 -40.46 8.12
CA ILE A 155 4.21 -40.61 6.66
C ILE A 155 3.85 -42.05 6.27
N GLU A 156 4.52 -43.05 6.86
CA GLU A 156 4.41 -44.47 6.49
C GLU A 156 3.10 -45.09 7.03
N ASP A 157 2.84 -45.01 8.34
CA ASP A 157 1.73 -45.68 9.03
C ASP A 157 0.43 -44.86 9.10
N HIS A 158 0.53 -43.53 8.98
CA HIS A 158 -0.61 -42.60 9.14
C HIS A 158 -0.87 -41.73 7.92
N HIS A 159 -0.17 -42.00 6.81
CA HIS A 159 -0.43 -41.40 5.49
C HIS A 159 -0.47 -39.86 5.49
N LEU A 160 0.33 -39.22 6.36
CA LEU A 160 0.43 -37.77 6.52
C LEU A 160 0.72 -37.08 5.18
N GLY A 161 -0.19 -36.23 4.70
CA GLY A 161 -0.07 -35.59 3.39
C GLY A 161 0.71 -34.29 3.37
N SER A 162 0.96 -33.66 4.52
CA SER A 162 1.53 -32.31 4.59
C SER A 162 2.49 -32.17 5.76
N ILE A 163 3.60 -31.46 5.55
CA ILE A 163 4.65 -31.20 6.54
C ILE A 163 4.85 -29.70 6.70
N ILE A 164 5.06 -29.24 7.93
CA ILE A 164 5.59 -27.90 8.24
C ILE A 164 7.07 -28.00 8.64
N LEU A 165 7.93 -27.26 7.95
CA LEU A 165 9.32 -27.05 8.31
C LEU A 165 9.49 -25.73 9.06
N THR A 166 10.42 -25.72 10.02
CA THR A 166 10.76 -24.57 10.87
C THR A 166 12.27 -24.36 10.90
N ALA A 167 12.73 -23.23 11.43
CA ALA A 167 14.17 -22.98 11.64
C ALA A 167 14.90 -24.06 12.48
N LYS A 168 14.19 -24.93 13.22
CA LYS A 168 14.80 -26.09 13.92
C LYS A 168 15.21 -27.23 12.98
N ASN A 169 14.64 -27.29 11.79
CA ASN A 169 14.87 -28.35 10.80
C ASN A 169 15.96 -27.96 9.78
N LEU A 170 16.38 -26.69 9.74
CA LEU A 170 17.04 -26.08 8.59
C LEU A 170 18.47 -25.62 8.94
N LYS A 171 19.47 -26.36 8.47
CA LYS A 171 20.91 -26.06 8.66
C LYS A 171 21.48 -25.19 7.53
N SER A 172 21.28 -25.62 6.29
CA SER A 172 21.74 -25.00 5.03
C SER A 172 20.77 -25.32 3.88
N ALA A 173 20.92 -24.66 2.74
CA ALA A 173 20.14 -24.92 1.53
C ALA A 173 20.31 -26.35 1.02
N GLN A 174 21.55 -26.87 1.06
CA GLN A 174 21.86 -28.25 0.66
C GLN A 174 21.15 -29.26 1.57
N GLN A 175 21.33 -29.15 2.88
CA GLN A 175 20.73 -30.11 3.82
C GLN A 175 19.20 -30.00 3.87
N THR A 176 18.63 -28.85 3.51
CA THR A 176 17.18 -28.70 3.31
C THR A 176 16.71 -29.47 2.09
N ALA A 177 17.42 -29.36 0.94
CA ALA A 177 17.08 -30.09 -0.26
C ALA A 177 17.21 -31.62 -0.08
N GLU A 178 18.27 -32.06 0.61
CA GLU A 178 18.49 -33.47 0.97
C GLU A 178 17.37 -33.99 1.89
N LEU A 179 17.03 -33.26 2.95
CA LEU A 179 15.95 -33.61 3.87
C LEU A 179 14.58 -33.71 3.16
N VAL A 180 14.25 -32.73 2.32
CA VAL A 180 12.97 -32.73 1.58
C VAL A 180 12.92 -33.86 0.57
N GLN A 181 14.03 -34.16 -0.12
CA GLN A 181 14.11 -35.30 -1.04
C GLN A 181 13.95 -36.64 -0.29
N GLU A 182 14.49 -36.79 0.92
CA GLU A 182 14.25 -37.98 1.75
C GLU A 182 12.76 -38.12 2.10
N LEU A 183 12.13 -37.07 2.64
CA LEU A 183 10.69 -37.08 3.00
C LEU A 183 9.79 -37.47 1.82
N GLN A 184 10.03 -36.90 0.64
CA GLN A 184 9.27 -37.23 -0.57
C GLN A 184 9.54 -38.66 -1.06
N THR A 185 10.78 -39.16 -0.90
CA THR A 185 11.13 -40.56 -1.22
C THR A 185 10.43 -41.54 -0.28
N ILE A 186 10.34 -41.22 1.02
CA ILE A 186 9.61 -42.01 2.02
C ILE A 186 8.13 -42.08 1.66
N ALA A 187 7.48 -40.94 1.39
CA ALA A 187 6.06 -40.91 1.03
C ALA A 187 5.76 -41.73 -0.24
N LYS A 188 6.62 -41.66 -1.26
CA LYS A 188 6.47 -42.46 -2.48
C LYS A 188 6.61 -43.96 -2.20
N ASN A 189 7.61 -44.35 -1.42
CA ASN A 189 7.85 -45.76 -1.07
C ASN A 189 6.74 -46.33 -0.18
N ALA A 190 6.11 -45.49 0.66
CA ALA A 190 4.92 -45.82 1.45
C ALA A 190 3.61 -45.88 0.61
N GLY A 191 3.67 -45.68 -0.70
CA GLY A 191 2.50 -45.76 -1.58
C GLY A 191 1.52 -44.61 -1.41
N HIS A 192 2.02 -43.38 -1.18
CA HIS A 192 1.21 -42.18 -1.33
C HIS A 192 0.86 -41.94 -2.80
N LEU A 193 -0.35 -41.47 -3.07
CA LEU A 193 -0.83 -41.20 -4.44
C LEU A 193 -0.31 -39.86 -4.97
N GLN A 194 -0.10 -38.89 -4.09
CA GLN A 194 0.41 -37.54 -4.40
C GLN A 194 1.59 -37.18 -3.48
N PRO A 195 2.53 -36.32 -3.92
CA PRO A 195 3.63 -35.85 -3.08
C PRO A 195 3.17 -35.17 -1.79
N LEU A 196 4.08 -35.04 -0.83
CA LEU A 196 3.86 -34.24 0.37
C LEU A 196 3.76 -32.75 0.02
N LEU A 197 2.84 -32.03 0.67
CA LEU A 197 3.00 -30.58 0.80
C LEU A 197 4.15 -30.32 1.78
N ILE A 198 5.08 -29.47 1.40
CA ILE A 198 6.22 -29.04 2.22
C ILE A 198 6.04 -27.55 2.44
N ALA A 199 5.53 -27.21 3.62
CA ALA A 199 5.26 -25.84 4.04
C ALA A 199 6.48 -25.22 4.75
N LEU A 200 6.68 -23.91 4.55
CA LEU A 200 7.68 -23.13 5.27
C LEU A 200 7.13 -21.74 5.62
N ASP A 201 7.38 -21.28 6.85
CA ASP A 201 7.13 -19.90 7.24
C ASP A 201 8.35 -19.02 6.91
N GLN A 202 8.19 -18.20 5.87
CA GLN A 202 9.27 -17.43 5.23
C GLN A 202 8.72 -16.05 4.81
N GLU A 203 8.71 -15.08 5.72
CA GLU A 203 8.21 -13.71 5.48
C GLU A 203 9.34 -12.71 5.16
N ASN A 204 10.59 -13.16 5.22
CA ASN A 204 11.82 -12.35 5.23
C ASN A 204 11.98 -11.47 6.49
N GLY A 205 13.05 -10.68 6.54
CA GLY A 205 13.49 -9.95 7.74
C GLY A 205 13.68 -10.87 8.94
N GLY A 206 12.88 -10.64 9.99
CA GLY A 206 12.92 -11.39 11.24
C GLY A 206 12.20 -12.75 11.25
N VAL A 207 11.33 -13.04 10.26
CA VAL A 207 10.70 -14.37 10.10
C VAL A 207 11.29 -15.00 8.84
N ASN A 208 12.53 -15.44 8.98
CA ASN A 208 13.36 -16.02 7.94
C ASN A 208 13.81 -17.42 8.41
N SER A 209 13.06 -18.46 8.04
CA SER A 209 13.29 -19.82 8.53
C SER A 209 14.42 -20.54 7.79
N LEU A 210 14.54 -20.32 6.47
CA LEU A 210 15.68 -20.79 5.68
C LEU A 210 16.58 -19.61 5.30
N PHE A 211 17.77 -19.56 5.89
CA PHE A 211 18.83 -18.64 5.50
C PHE A 211 20.16 -19.37 5.32
N ASP A 212 20.79 -19.13 4.17
CA ASP A 212 22.10 -19.66 3.82
C ASP A 212 22.92 -18.60 3.08
N GLU A 213 24.02 -18.16 3.70
CA GLU A 213 24.83 -17.02 3.27
C GLU A 213 25.38 -17.17 1.85
N ASP A 214 25.63 -18.41 1.42
CA ASP A 214 26.19 -18.76 0.10
C ASP A 214 25.11 -18.99 -0.99
N TYR A 215 23.82 -19.14 -0.64
CA TYR A 215 22.80 -19.68 -1.56
C TYR A 215 21.37 -19.12 -1.45
N VAL A 216 20.92 -18.67 -0.28
CA VAL A 216 19.53 -18.22 -0.02
C VAL A 216 19.56 -16.84 0.62
N CYS A 217 19.12 -15.83 -0.11
CA CYS A 217 19.30 -14.44 0.26
C CYS A 217 18.31 -14.00 1.36
N GLN A 218 18.83 -13.29 2.37
CA GLN A 218 17.98 -12.58 3.32
C GLN A 218 17.54 -11.25 2.72
N PHE A 219 16.25 -10.95 2.79
CA PHE A 219 15.64 -9.71 2.29
C PHE A 219 14.98 -8.92 3.45
N PRO A 220 14.69 -7.61 3.27
CA PRO A 220 14.01 -6.83 4.30
C PRO A 220 12.65 -7.41 4.70
N SER A 221 12.20 -7.05 5.91
CA SER A 221 10.84 -7.32 6.38
C SER A 221 9.78 -6.69 5.46
N ALA A 222 8.53 -7.18 5.51
CA ALA A 222 7.45 -6.63 4.70
C ALA A 222 7.28 -5.10 4.88
N MET A 223 7.48 -4.59 6.11
CA MET A 223 7.49 -3.15 6.38
C MET A 223 8.72 -2.42 5.81
N GLY A 224 9.89 -3.07 5.77
CA GLY A 224 11.10 -2.54 5.14
C GLY A 224 10.99 -2.46 3.62
N VAL A 225 10.49 -3.51 2.96
CA VAL A 225 10.15 -3.48 1.53
C VAL A 225 9.08 -2.42 1.27
N ALA A 226 8.05 -2.34 2.11
CA ALA A 226 7.06 -1.29 2.03
C ALA A 226 7.67 0.11 2.15
N ALA A 227 8.68 0.32 3.00
CA ALA A 227 9.31 1.61 3.25
C ALA A 227 9.98 2.22 2.00
N THR A 228 10.46 1.41 1.06
CA THR A 228 11.01 1.87 -0.23
C THR A 228 9.99 2.68 -1.05
N GLY A 229 8.69 2.38 -0.91
CA GLY A 229 7.62 2.94 -1.73
C GLY A 229 7.39 2.22 -3.06
N ARG A 230 8.20 1.18 -3.36
CA ARG A 230 8.14 0.34 -4.56
C ARG A 230 7.30 -0.91 -4.32
N ALA A 231 6.08 -0.96 -4.88
CA ALA A 231 5.24 -2.16 -4.82
C ALA A 231 5.70 -3.25 -5.82
N ASP A 232 6.39 -2.84 -6.88
CA ASP A 232 7.19 -3.66 -7.79
C ASP A 232 8.27 -4.45 -7.04
N LEU A 233 9.02 -3.81 -6.13
CA LEU A 233 10.04 -4.47 -5.32
C LEU A 233 9.47 -5.60 -4.45
N ALA A 234 8.21 -5.51 -4.02
CA ALA A 234 7.54 -6.59 -3.29
C ALA A 234 7.24 -7.82 -4.16
N TYR A 235 7.00 -7.63 -5.46
CA TYR A 235 6.96 -8.74 -6.41
C TYR A 235 8.35 -9.35 -6.62
N GLU A 236 9.37 -8.49 -6.85
CA GLU A 236 10.76 -8.90 -7.10
C GLU A 236 11.31 -9.73 -5.92
N VAL A 237 11.25 -9.18 -4.71
CA VAL A 237 11.73 -9.81 -3.47
C VAL A 237 11.00 -11.13 -3.21
N THR A 238 9.66 -11.13 -3.20
CA THR A 238 8.92 -12.35 -2.88
C THR A 238 9.10 -13.44 -3.95
N LYS A 239 9.25 -13.07 -5.23
CA LYS A 239 9.59 -14.02 -6.30
C LYS A 239 10.98 -14.63 -6.10
N ALA A 240 11.98 -13.82 -5.74
CA ALA A 240 13.33 -14.30 -5.43
C ALA A 240 13.30 -15.31 -4.28
N THR A 241 12.71 -14.93 -3.13
CA THR A 241 12.55 -15.80 -1.95
C THR A 241 11.80 -17.10 -2.28
N ALA A 242 10.67 -17.02 -2.99
CA ALA A 242 9.87 -18.19 -3.36
C ALA A 242 10.62 -19.13 -4.32
N THR A 243 11.42 -18.59 -5.24
CA THR A 243 12.25 -19.39 -6.16
C THR A 243 13.38 -20.11 -5.40
N GLU A 244 14.01 -19.43 -4.43
CA GLU A 244 15.06 -20.02 -3.61
C GLU A 244 14.55 -21.19 -2.74
N ILE A 245 13.47 -20.99 -1.99
CA ILE A 245 12.91 -22.07 -1.16
C ILE A 245 12.33 -23.20 -2.03
N SER A 246 11.81 -22.90 -3.22
CA SER A 246 11.39 -23.93 -4.20
C SER A 246 12.56 -24.74 -4.76
N ALA A 247 13.76 -24.17 -4.89
CA ALA A 247 14.95 -24.92 -5.29
C ALA A 247 15.35 -25.94 -4.22
N CYS A 248 15.05 -25.66 -2.94
CA CYS A 248 15.18 -26.59 -1.81
C CYS A 248 13.97 -27.55 -1.65
N GLY A 249 13.00 -27.55 -2.57
CA GLY A 249 11.86 -28.47 -2.57
C GLY A 249 10.64 -28.05 -1.74
N VAL A 250 10.65 -26.86 -1.12
CA VAL A 250 9.45 -26.28 -0.50
C VAL A 250 8.40 -26.02 -1.59
N ASN A 251 7.14 -26.35 -1.34
CA ASN A 251 6.06 -26.20 -2.33
C ASN A 251 4.82 -25.45 -1.82
N LEU A 252 4.81 -25.07 -0.53
CA LEU A 252 3.83 -24.17 0.07
C LEU A 252 4.55 -23.10 0.92
N MET A 253 4.37 -21.83 0.58
CA MET A 253 4.91 -20.70 1.33
C MET A 253 3.83 -20.16 2.26
N LEU A 254 4.08 -20.08 3.57
CA LEU A 254 3.13 -19.52 4.53
C LEU A 254 3.16 -17.99 4.50
N GLY A 255 2.80 -17.41 3.37
CA GLY A 255 2.65 -15.97 3.14
C GLY A 255 1.91 -15.66 1.83
N PRO A 256 1.64 -14.38 1.55
CA PRO A 256 2.11 -13.21 2.28
C PRO A 256 1.28 -12.90 3.55
N VAL A 257 1.85 -12.07 4.43
CA VAL A 257 1.11 -11.42 5.52
C VAL A 257 0.18 -10.35 4.93
N LEU A 258 -1.11 -10.44 5.24
CA LEU A 258 -2.20 -9.58 4.76
C LEU A 258 -2.79 -8.70 5.88
N ASP A 259 -2.28 -8.81 7.11
CA ASP A 259 -2.72 -8.05 8.28
C ASP A 259 -2.48 -6.54 8.16
N VAL A 260 -3.42 -5.74 8.69
CA VAL A 260 -3.32 -4.27 8.75
C VAL A 260 -3.10 -3.81 10.19
N LEU A 261 -1.98 -3.13 10.46
CA LEU A 261 -1.56 -2.69 11.80
C LEU A 261 -2.33 -1.46 12.32
N ASN A 262 -3.65 -1.56 12.47
CA ASN A 262 -4.52 -0.44 12.84
C ASN A 262 -4.15 0.25 14.19
N ASN A 263 -3.25 -0.32 14.99
CA ASN A 263 -2.92 0.11 16.35
C ASN A 263 -1.42 -0.07 16.66
N ALA A 264 -0.65 1.03 16.69
CA ALA A 264 0.80 1.05 16.92
C ALA A 264 1.26 0.76 18.37
N ARG A 265 0.37 0.26 19.24
CA ARG A 265 0.70 -0.23 20.59
C ARG A 265 1.20 -1.68 20.52
N TYR A 266 1.27 -2.38 21.65
CA TYR A 266 1.69 -3.78 21.73
C TYR A 266 0.89 -4.65 20.74
N GLN A 267 1.54 -5.10 19.66
CA GLN A 267 1.00 -6.03 18.66
C GLN A 267 2.08 -7.06 18.33
N PRO A 268 1.73 -8.35 18.10
CA PRO A 268 2.71 -9.41 17.89
C PRO A 268 3.39 -9.37 16.51
N LEU A 269 2.83 -8.66 15.52
CA LEU A 269 3.39 -8.60 14.17
C LEU A 269 4.58 -7.65 14.00
N GLY A 270 4.46 -6.40 14.49
CA GLY A 270 5.46 -5.37 14.21
C GLY A 270 5.75 -5.23 12.72
N VAL A 271 7.03 -5.36 12.32
CA VAL A 271 7.51 -5.20 10.94
C VAL A 271 7.07 -6.31 9.95
N ARG A 272 6.41 -7.38 10.44
CA ARG A 272 5.89 -8.49 9.61
C ARG A 272 4.77 -8.08 8.65
N ALA A 273 4.01 -7.03 8.98
CA ALA A 273 2.99 -6.47 8.11
C ALA A 273 3.49 -5.20 7.38
N THR A 274 3.01 -5.00 6.15
CA THR A 274 3.35 -3.85 5.28
C THR A 274 3.13 -2.49 5.96
N GLY A 275 2.11 -2.36 6.81
CA GLY A 275 1.80 -1.12 7.52
C GLY A 275 0.37 -1.08 8.09
N ASP A 276 -0.10 0.13 8.37
CA ASP A 276 -1.38 0.46 9.01
C ASP A 276 -2.44 1.02 8.04
N ASP A 277 -2.20 0.97 6.72
CA ASP A 277 -3.17 1.39 5.71
C ASP A 277 -3.68 0.19 4.88
N PRO A 278 -4.99 -0.14 4.92
CA PRO A 278 -5.52 -1.34 4.26
C PRO A 278 -5.32 -1.41 2.74
N GLN A 279 -5.25 -0.27 2.06
CA GLN A 279 -5.10 -0.23 0.61
C GLN A 279 -3.64 -0.43 0.20
N GLU A 280 -2.70 0.09 0.99
CA GLU A 280 -1.26 -0.14 0.80
C GLU A 280 -0.89 -1.59 1.18
N VAL A 281 -1.41 -2.12 2.30
CA VAL A 281 -1.26 -3.55 2.64
C VAL A 281 -1.82 -4.44 1.53
N SER A 282 -3.02 -4.14 1.00
CA SER A 282 -3.59 -4.89 -0.13
C SER A 282 -2.75 -4.79 -1.41
N GLN A 283 -2.15 -3.64 -1.70
CA GLN A 283 -1.32 -3.44 -2.90
C GLN A 283 -0.04 -4.29 -2.84
N TYR A 284 0.68 -4.25 -1.71
CA TYR A 284 1.91 -5.00 -1.53
C TYR A 284 1.65 -6.50 -1.35
N GLY A 285 0.59 -6.88 -0.63
CA GLY A 285 0.15 -8.28 -0.51
C GLY A 285 -0.20 -8.90 -1.86
N LEU A 286 -0.90 -8.18 -2.75
CA LEU A 286 -1.19 -8.65 -4.11
C LEU A 286 0.05 -8.69 -5.03
N ALA A 287 1.08 -7.88 -4.76
CA ALA A 287 2.35 -7.95 -5.48
C ALA A 287 3.18 -9.17 -5.03
N ALA A 288 3.31 -9.37 -3.72
CA ALA A 288 3.96 -10.53 -3.12
C ALA A 288 3.28 -11.84 -3.55
N LEU A 289 1.95 -11.91 -3.52
CA LEU A 289 1.15 -13.05 -3.97
C LEU A 289 1.47 -13.46 -5.41
N ARG A 290 1.61 -12.49 -6.32
CA ARG A 290 2.06 -12.74 -7.70
C ARG A 290 3.48 -13.30 -7.74
N GLY A 291 4.37 -12.81 -6.87
CA GLY A 291 5.75 -13.29 -6.78
C GLY A 291 5.85 -14.77 -6.39
N ILE A 292 5.10 -15.20 -5.35
CA ILE A 292 5.03 -16.61 -4.92
C ILE A 292 4.53 -17.50 -6.06
N ARG A 293 3.40 -17.12 -6.65
CA ARG A 293 2.73 -17.88 -7.71
C ARG A 293 3.58 -17.97 -8.99
N ASP A 294 4.28 -16.89 -9.34
CA ASP A 294 5.17 -16.84 -10.51
C ASP A 294 6.50 -17.58 -10.30
N ALA A 295 6.84 -17.96 -9.06
CA ALA A 295 7.90 -18.91 -8.73
C ALA A 295 7.41 -20.38 -8.77
N GLY A 296 6.10 -20.61 -8.94
CA GLY A 296 5.52 -21.94 -9.11
C GLY A 296 5.35 -22.75 -7.82
N ILE A 297 5.17 -22.08 -6.67
CA ILE A 297 4.78 -22.71 -5.40
C ILE A 297 3.46 -22.11 -4.88
N ALA A 298 2.78 -22.83 -3.99
CA ALA A 298 1.52 -22.37 -3.42
C ALA A 298 1.70 -21.24 -2.41
N SER A 299 0.74 -20.33 -2.38
CA SER A 299 0.64 -19.20 -1.44
C SER A 299 -0.34 -19.48 -0.30
N CYS A 300 -0.12 -18.86 0.86
CA CYS A 300 -1.03 -18.94 2.00
C CYS A 300 -1.16 -17.58 2.71
N GLY A 301 -2.26 -16.87 2.47
CA GLY A 301 -2.51 -15.56 3.05
C GLY A 301 -2.80 -15.65 4.55
N LYS A 302 -2.23 -14.75 5.37
CA LYS A 302 -2.37 -14.83 6.83
C LYS A 302 -2.38 -13.46 7.54
N HIS A 303 -2.94 -13.32 8.74
CA HIS A 303 -3.60 -14.34 9.58
C HIS A 303 -5.10 -14.00 9.69
N PHE A 304 -5.96 -14.84 9.10
CA PHE A 304 -7.38 -14.54 8.98
C PHE A 304 -8.12 -14.70 10.33
N PRO A 305 -9.06 -13.80 10.71
CA PRO A 305 -9.50 -12.61 9.98
C PRO A 305 -8.62 -11.36 10.18
N SER A 306 -7.87 -11.26 11.27
CA SER A 306 -6.78 -10.27 11.46
C SER A 306 -6.00 -10.49 12.76
N TYR A 307 -4.67 -10.47 12.71
CA TYR A 307 -3.78 -10.28 13.87
C TYR A 307 -3.29 -8.83 14.04
N GLY A 308 -3.74 -7.89 13.19
CA GLY A 308 -3.21 -6.51 13.14
C GLY A 308 -3.73 -5.53 14.22
N ASN A 309 -4.74 -5.91 15.01
CA ASN A 309 -5.27 -5.11 16.12
C ASN A 309 -5.88 -6.00 17.22
N LEU A 310 -5.03 -6.83 17.83
CA LEU A 310 -5.38 -7.73 18.92
C LEU A 310 -5.33 -7.01 20.27
N ASN A 311 -6.31 -7.28 21.13
CA ASN A 311 -6.29 -6.90 22.55
C ASN A 311 -5.93 -8.12 23.41
N PHE A 312 -5.12 -7.91 24.43
CA PHE A 312 -4.76 -8.91 25.43
C PHE A 312 -5.39 -8.49 26.76
N LEU A 313 -6.22 -9.34 27.38
CA LEU A 313 -6.97 -8.99 28.59
C LEU A 313 -6.22 -9.28 29.90
N GLY A 314 -5.10 -10.00 29.85
CA GLY A 314 -4.28 -10.33 31.02
C GLY A 314 -2.82 -10.58 30.66
N SER A 315 -2.40 -11.85 30.64
CA SER A 315 -1.01 -12.24 30.37
C SER A 315 -0.68 -12.38 28.88
N ASN A 316 0.60 -12.52 28.55
CA ASN A 316 1.05 -12.83 27.17
C ASN A 316 0.75 -14.27 26.73
N LEU A 317 0.19 -15.12 27.61
CA LEU A 317 -0.24 -16.49 27.30
C LEU A 317 -1.76 -16.57 27.06
N ASP A 318 -2.50 -15.49 27.34
CA ASP A 318 -3.95 -15.43 27.18
C ASP A 318 -4.32 -15.32 25.69
N VAL A 319 -5.44 -15.93 25.28
CA VAL A 319 -5.92 -15.87 23.89
C VAL A 319 -6.08 -14.41 23.45
N PRO A 320 -5.47 -13.97 22.34
CA PRO A 320 -5.61 -12.60 21.85
C PRO A 320 -6.99 -12.38 21.24
N ILE A 321 -7.64 -11.25 21.55
CA ILE A 321 -9.05 -10.99 21.18
C ILE A 321 -9.18 -9.81 20.22
N ILE A 322 -9.89 -10.02 19.11
CA ILE A 322 -10.41 -8.97 18.23
C ILE A 322 -11.69 -8.41 18.85
N THR A 323 -11.72 -7.11 19.15
CA THR A 323 -12.91 -6.42 19.71
C THR A 323 -13.62 -5.52 18.71
N GLN A 324 -13.13 -5.45 17.46
CA GLN A 324 -13.76 -4.70 16.37
C GLN A 324 -15.02 -5.44 15.87
N THR A 325 -16.02 -4.70 15.37
CA THR A 325 -17.20 -5.32 14.72
C THR A 325 -16.88 -5.79 13.30
N LEU A 326 -17.75 -6.62 12.71
CA LEU A 326 -17.55 -7.11 11.34
C LEU A 326 -17.54 -5.97 10.31
N GLU A 327 -18.35 -4.92 10.51
CA GLU A 327 -18.37 -3.73 9.65
C GLU A 327 -17.04 -2.97 9.72
N GLU A 328 -16.50 -2.78 10.93
CA GLU A 328 -15.20 -2.12 11.13
C GLU A 328 -14.06 -2.92 10.49
N LEU A 329 -14.09 -4.24 10.59
CA LEU A 329 -13.15 -5.14 9.94
C LEU A 329 -13.28 -5.09 8.41
N SER A 330 -14.51 -5.10 7.87
CA SER A 330 -14.81 -5.11 6.43
C SER A 330 -14.38 -3.83 5.68
N ILE A 331 -14.33 -2.69 6.39
CA ILE A 331 -13.76 -1.43 5.87
C ILE A 331 -12.26 -1.24 6.15
N SER A 332 -11.66 -2.08 7.00
CA SER A 332 -10.24 -2.00 7.38
C SER A 332 -9.49 -3.32 7.21
N ALA A 333 -9.37 -4.14 8.26
CA ALA A 333 -8.48 -5.28 8.31
C ALA A 333 -8.79 -6.38 7.28
N LEU A 334 -10.05 -6.57 6.88
CA LEU A 334 -10.45 -7.57 5.88
C LEU A 334 -10.22 -7.10 4.42
N VAL A 335 -9.84 -5.84 4.17
CA VAL A 335 -9.65 -5.33 2.80
C VAL A 335 -8.57 -6.11 2.03
N PRO A 336 -7.37 -6.39 2.58
CA PRO A 336 -6.35 -7.17 1.86
C PRO A 336 -6.79 -8.62 1.63
N PHE A 337 -7.42 -9.26 2.63
CA PHE A 337 -7.94 -10.62 2.51
C PHE A 337 -9.03 -10.73 1.43
N ARG A 338 -10.06 -9.87 1.46
CA ARG A 338 -11.11 -9.81 0.43
C ARG A 338 -10.52 -9.59 -0.96
N ASN A 339 -9.55 -8.67 -1.10
CA ASN A 339 -8.93 -8.38 -2.38
C ASN A 339 -8.04 -9.53 -2.87
N ALA A 340 -7.38 -10.27 -1.97
CA ALA A 340 -6.61 -11.48 -2.30
C ALA A 340 -7.52 -12.63 -2.77
N VAL A 341 -8.62 -12.88 -2.06
CA VAL A 341 -9.64 -13.88 -2.46
C VAL A 341 -10.27 -13.51 -3.80
N ALA A 342 -10.75 -12.26 -3.95
CA ALA A 342 -11.35 -11.76 -5.19
C ALA A 342 -10.38 -11.69 -6.38
N SER A 343 -9.07 -11.86 -6.17
CA SER A 343 -8.09 -11.96 -7.26
C SER A 343 -8.11 -13.32 -7.97
N GLY A 344 -8.72 -14.35 -7.36
CA GLY A 344 -8.75 -15.72 -7.88
C GLY A 344 -7.38 -16.41 -7.90
N LYS A 345 -6.39 -15.90 -7.14
CA LYS A 345 -4.97 -16.32 -7.19
C LYS A 345 -4.36 -16.61 -5.82
N LEU A 346 -5.20 -16.79 -4.79
CA LEU A 346 -4.78 -17.17 -3.45
C LEU A 346 -5.08 -18.66 -3.25
N ASP A 347 -4.05 -19.47 -3.05
CA ASP A 347 -4.19 -20.94 -3.03
C ASP A 347 -4.67 -21.46 -1.66
N ALA A 348 -4.14 -20.86 -0.58
CA ALA A 348 -4.50 -21.17 0.79
C ALA A 348 -4.71 -19.91 1.67
N MET A 349 -5.38 -20.09 2.81
CA MET A 349 -5.61 -19.07 3.84
C MET A 349 -5.32 -19.66 5.23
N PHE A 350 -4.47 -19.01 6.01
CA PHE A 350 -4.15 -19.40 7.38
C PHE A 350 -5.10 -18.70 8.35
N ILE A 351 -5.84 -19.46 9.16
CA ILE A 351 -6.83 -18.95 10.11
C ILE A 351 -6.20 -18.88 11.50
N GLY A 352 -6.28 -17.73 12.16
CA GLY A 352 -5.64 -17.50 13.45
C GLY A 352 -6.34 -18.15 14.65
N GLY A 353 -5.56 -18.44 15.69
CA GLY A 353 -6.02 -18.82 17.04
C GLY A 353 -6.29 -17.60 17.90
N CYS A 354 -7.08 -16.66 17.38
CA CYS A 354 -7.53 -15.47 18.10
C CYS A 354 -9.03 -15.55 18.39
N GLY A 355 -9.45 -15.03 19.53
CA GLY A 355 -10.86 -14.84 19.85
C GLY A 355 -11.43 -13.61 19.15
N ILE A 356 -12.76 -13.56 19.04
CA ILE A 356 -13.50 -12.38 18.60
C ILE A 356 -14.58 -12.15 19.64
N SER A 357 -14.61 -10.98 20.27
CA SER A 357 -15.62 -10.64 21.27
C SER A 357 -16.11 -9.22 21.04
N ASN A 358 -17.26 -9.13 20.37
CA ASN A 358 -17.96 -7.89 20.05
C ASN A 358 -19.50 -8.15 20.10
N PRO A 359 -20.37 -7.12 20.00
CA PRO A 359 -21.82 -7.30 20.11
C PRO A 359 -22.49 -8.14 18.99
N SER A 360 -21.78 -8.39 17.89
CA SER A 360 -22.26 -9.16 16.72
C SER A 360 -21.74 -10.60 16.66
N MET A 361 -20.60 -10.89 17.28
CA MET A 361 -19.88 -12.17 17.19
C MET A 361 -19.05 -12.39 18.47
N ASN A 362 -19.18 -13.56 19.08
CA ASN A 362 -18.45 -13.94 20.28
C ASN A 362 -17.95 -15.39 20.19
N VAL A 363 -16.73 -15.57 19.67
CA VAL A 363 -16.07 -16.87 19.46
C VAL A 363 -14.73 -16.90 20.19
N SER A 364 -14.37 -18.03 20.79
CA SER A 364 -13.12 -18.18 21.56
C SER A 364 -11.89 -18.30 20.66
N HIS A 365 -12.00 -19.02 19.53
CA HIS A 365 -10.91 -19.22 18.57
C HIS A 365 -11.43 -19.21 17.13
N ALA A 366 -10.93 -18.30 16.30
CA ALA A 366 -11.37 -18.11 14.92
C ALA A 366 -11.14 -19.35 14.04
N CYS A 367 -10.01 -20.05 14.18
CA CYS A 367 -9.74 -21.31 13.47
C CYS A 367 -10.63 -22.50 13.89
N LEU A 368 -11.43 -22.36 14.95
CA LEU A 368 -12.34 -23.38 15.47
C LEU A 368 -13.83 -22.97 15.37
N SER A 369 -14.17 -21.95 14.57
CA SER A 369 -15.55 -21.49 14.41
C SER A 369 -16.01 -21.43 12.94
N ASP A 370 -17.13 -22.11 12.71
CA ASP A 370 -18.02 -22.03 11.55
C ASP A 370 -18.35 -20.59 11.13
N GLN A 371 -18.71 -19.70 12.07
CA GLN A 371 -19.00 -18.28 11.82
C GLN A 371 -17.82 -17.51 11.19
N VAL A 372 -16.59 -17.97 11.38
CA VAL A 372 -15.39 -17.32 10.85
C VAL A 372 -14.87 -18.02 9.59
N VAL A 373 -14.86 -19.35 9.58
CA VAL A 373 -14.28 -20.12 8.47
C VAL A 373 -15.29 -20.41 7.38
N ASP A 374 -16.48 -20.93 7.69
CA ASP A 374 -17.51 -21.16 6.68
C ASP A 374 -18.36 -19.91 6.39
N GLU A 375 -18.99 -19.26 7.38
CA GLU A 375 -19.88 -18.13 7.10
C GLU A 375 -19.12 -16.90 6.56
N LEU A 376 -18.03 -16.48 7.21
CA LEU A 376 -17.29 -15.28 6.79
C LEU A 376 -16.30 -15.56 5.64
N LEU A 377 -15.45 -16.59 5.73
CA LEU A 377 -14.43 -16.83 4.71
C LEU A 377 -14.96 -17.57 3.46
N ARG A 378 -15.83 -18.59 3.59
CA ARG A 378 -16.44 -19.24 2.40
C ARG A 378 -17.62 -18.44 1.85
N ASP A 379 -18.65 -18.20 2.64
CA ASP A 379 -19.93 -17.67 2.15
C ASP A 379 -19.90 -16.15 1.88
N GLU A 380 -19.36 -15.31 2.77
CA GLU A 380 -19.28 -13.86 2.52
C GLU A 380 -18.13 -13.47 1.57
N LEU A 381 -16.92 -14.01 1.78
CA LEU A 381 -15.75 -13.64 0.98
C LEU A 381 -15.54 -14.51 -0.28
N GLY A 382 -16.17 -15.66 -0.41
CA GLY A 382 -16.10 -16.52 -1.61
C GLY A 382 -14.81 -17.34 -1.73
N PHE A 383 -14.13 -17.66 -0.64
CA PHE A 383 -12.82 -18.35 -0.70
C PHE A 383 -12.93 -19.86 -0.94
N ASN A 384 -12.46 -20.31 -2.10
CA ASN A 384 -12.53 -21.72 -2.53
C ASN A 384 -11.22 -22.51 -2.37
N GLY A 385 -10.12 -21.88 -1.94
CA GLY A 385 -8.83 -22.54 -1.70
C GLY A 385 -8.78 -23.34 -0.39
N VAL A 386 -7.58 -23.71 0.05
CA VAL A 386 -7.36 -24.48 1.29
C VAL A 386 -7.35 -23.57 2.53
N ALA A 387 -8.19 -23.85 3.52
CA ALA A 387 -8.07 -23.20 4.84
C ALA A 387 -7.16 -24.02 5.76
N ILE A 388 -6.18 -23.37 6.40
CA ILE A 388 -5.22 -24.00 7.33
C ILE A 388 -5.46 -23.47 8.74
N SER A 389 -5.58 -24.34 9.74
CA SER A 389 -5.74 -23.90 11.14
C SER A 389 -4.45 -23.31 11.72
N GLU A 390 -4.60 -22.48 12.75
CA GLU A 390 -3.52 -22.23 13.72
C GLU A 390 -3.08 -23.55 14.39
N CYS A 391 -1.87 -23.57 14.95
CA CYS A 391 -1.33 -24.77 15.56
C CYS A 391 -2.08 -25.18 16.84
N LEU A 392 -2.67 -26.38 16.86
CA LEU A 392 -3.40 -26.89 18.02
C LEU A 392 -2.50 -27.27 19.21
N GLU A 393 -1.17 -27.28 19.04
CA GLU A 393 -0.21 -27.37 20.14
C GLU A 393 0.01 -26.04 20.88
N MET A 394 -0.64 -24.94 20.47
CA MET A 394 -0.59 -23.68 21.22
C MET A 394 -1.18 -23.89 22.62
N GLU A 395 -0.43 -23.48 23.66
CA GLU A 395 -0.73 -23.74 25.08
C GLU A 395 -2.17 -23.32 25.48
N ALA A 396 -2.65 -22.18 25.00
CA ALA A 396 -4.00 -21.71 25.27
C ALA A 396 -5.11 -22.57 24.60
N LEU A 397 -4.86 -23.09 23.38
CA LEU A 397 -5.79 -24.00 22.71
C LEU A 397 -5.83 -25.38 23.38
N SER A 398 -4.66 -25.94 23.66
CA SER A 398 -4.53 -27.30 24.19
C SER A 398 -5.02 -27.43 25.64
N HIS A 399 -4.83 -26.40 26.48
CA HIS A 399 -5.35 -26.38 27.85
C HIS A 399 -6.86 -26.11 27.95
N GLU A 400 -7.46 -25.32 27.05
CA GLU A 400 -8.89 -25.00 27.11
C GLU A 400 -9.79 -26.14 26.60
N LEU A 401 -9.40 -26.79 25.50
CA LEU A 401 -10.27 -27.71 24.76
C LEU A 401 -9.76 -29.16 24.71
N GLY A 402 -8.45 -29.37 24.80
CA GLY A 402 -7.82 -30.66 24.48
C GLY A 402 -7.80 -30.95 22.97
N VAL A 403 -6.78 -31.65 22.50
CA VAL A 403 -6.46 -31.70 21.07
C VAL A 403 -7.45 -32.56 20.27
N GLN A 404 -8.05 -33.60 20.86
CA GLN A 404 -9.14 -34.37 20.22
C GLN A 404 -10.34 -33.49 19.87
N ASN A 405 -10.73 -32.56 20.74
CA ASN A 405 -11.84 -31.65 20.46
C ASN A 405 -11.40 -30.57 19.46
N GLY A 406 -10.18 -30.03 19.61
CA GLY A 406 -9.63 -29.03 18.70
C GLY A 406 -9.59 -29.48 17.24
N VAL A 407 -9.16 -30.72 16.94
CA VAL A 407 -9.12 -31.23 15.56
C VAL A 407 -10.52 -31.45 14.98
N ILE A 408 -11.47 -31.96 15.78
CA ILE A 408 -12.88 -32.10 15.37
C ILE A 408 -13.47 -30.72 15.06
N MET A 409 -13.28 -29.74 15.96
CA MET A 409 -13.80 -28.38 15.81
C MET A 409 -13.17 -27.64 14.63
N ALA A 410 -11.88 -27.84 14.33
CA ALA A 410 -11.24 -27.23 13.16
C ALA A 410 -11.84 -27.74 11.83
N VAL A 411 -12.07 -29.06 11.73
CA VAL A 411 -12.67 -29.68 10.54
C VAL A 411 -14.15 -29.31 10.41
N GLU A 412 -14.93 -29.33 11.49
CA GLU A 412 -16.33 -28.89 11.46
C GLU A 412 -16.49 -27.38 11.27
N ALA A 413 -15.51 -26.55 11.64
CA ALA A 413 -15.48 -25.12 11.30
C ALA A 413 -15.23 -24.86 9.81
N GLY A 414 -14.39 -25.68 9.16
CA GLY A 414 -14.11 -25.60 7.71
C GLY A 414 -12.63 -25.47 7.32
N CYS A 415 -11.71 -25.76 8.25
CA CYS A 415 -10.29 -25.93 7.94
C CYS A 415 -10.07 -27.22 7.17
N ASP A 416 -9.34 -27.15 6.06
CA ASP A 416 -9.01 -28.30 5.20
C ASP A 416 -7.64 -28.92 5.53
N LEU A 417 -6.78 -28.19 6.26
CA LEU A 417 -5.56 -28.69 6.87
C LEU A 417 -5.52 -28.27 8.35
N VAL A 418 -5.37 -29.24 9.26
CA VAL A 418 -5.21 -28.98 10.70
C VAL A 418 -3.74 -29.13 11.12
N LEU A 419 -3.22 -28.13 11.84
CA LEU A 419 -1.78 -27.95 12.12
C LEU A 419 -1.37 -28.42 13.52
N LEU A 420 -0.37 -29.33 13.59
CA LEU A 420 0.27 -29.80 14.84
C LEU A 420 1.79 -29.89 14.69
N CYS A 421 2.53 -28.91 15.21
CA CYS A 421 3.89 -28.60 14.74
C CYS A 421 5.04 -29.47 15.27
N ARG A 422 4.87 -30.32 16.30
CA ARG A 422 6.02 -30.92 16.99
C ARG A 422 5.78 -32.22 17.79
N ALA A 423 4.73 -32.34 18.59
CA ALA A 423 4.64 -33.37 19.64
C ALA A 423 3.96 -34.67 19.17
N TYR A 424 4.69 -35.79 19.17
CA TYR A 424 4.22 -37.03 18.54
C TYR A 424 2.99 -37.65 19.20
N ASP A 425 2.96 -37.66 20.53
CA ASP A 425 1.82 -38.10 21.34
C ASP A 425 0.56 -37.28 21.03
N VAL A 426 0.71 -35.96 20.92
CA VAL A 426 -0.35 -35.01 20.56
C VAL A 426 -0.80 -35.16 19.10
N GLN A 427 0.12 -35.44 18.18
CA GLN A 427 -0.15 -35.72 16.77
C GLN A 427 -0.96 -37.03 16.61
N LEU A 428 -0.58 -38.09 17.33
CA LEU A 428 -1.34 -39.34 17.42
C LEU A 428 -2.70 -39.15 18.10
N GLU A 429 -2.80 -38.25 19.08
CA GLU A 429 -4.06 -37.88 19.73
C GLU A 429 -5.01 -37.21 18.73
N ALA A 430 -4.53 -36.28 17.90
CA ALA A 430 -5.34 -35.64 16.85
C ALA A 430 -5.87 -36.65 15.82
N ILE A 431 -5.02 -37.57 15.34
CA ILE A 431 -5.43 -38.64 14.41
C ILE A 431 -6.55 -39.50 15.02
N LYS A 432 -6.42 -39.89 16.30
CA LYS A 432 -7.45 -40.65 17.03
C LYS A 432 -8.73 -39.85 17.23
N GLY A 433 -8.61 -38.57 17.61
CA GLY A 433 -9.73 -37.67 17.81
C GLY A 433 -10.58 -37.52 16.55
N LEU A 434 -9.95 -37.31 15.40
CA LEU A 434 -10.68 -37.13 14.14
C LEU A 434 -11.37 -38.43 13.66
N LYS A 435 -10.73 -39.60 13.83
CA LYS A 435 -11.38 -40.91 13.61
C LYS A 435 -12.60 -41.09 14.52
N LEU A 436 -12.45 -40.85 15.82
CA LEU A 436 -13.52 -40.96 16.81
C LEU A 436 -14.66 -39.96 16.55
N GLY A 437 -14.34 -38.76 16.06
CA GLY A 437 -15.31 -37.76 15.61
C GLY A 437 -16.15 -38.24 14.42
N TYR A 438 -15.53 -38.95 13.47
CA TYR A 438 -16.24 -39.61 12.37
C TYR A 438 -17.08 -40.81 12.84
N GLU A 439 -16.52 -41.70 13.66
CA GLU A 439 -17.20 -42.91 14.16
C GLU A 439 -18.46 -42.58 14.98
N ASN A 440 -18.44 -41.48 15.74
CA ASN A 440 -19.60 -40.98 16.48
C ASN A 440 -20.56 -40.13 15.62
N GLY A 441 -20.28 -39.93 14.34
CA GLY A 441 -21.10 -39.12 13.43
C GLY A 441 -21.08 -37.62 13.69
N ILE A 442 -20.08 -37.11 14.42
CA ILE A 442 -19.86 -35.68 14.64
C ILE A 442 -19.27 -35.06 13.36
N VAL A 443 -18.24 -35.70 12.79
CA VAL A 443 -17.62 -35.30 11.52
C VAL A 443 -18.18 -36.16 10.39
N THR A 444 -18.72 -35.53 9.35
CA THR A 444 -19.28 -36.29 8.21
C THR A 444 -18.20 -36.72 7.20
N LYS A 445 -18.41 -37.86 6.51
CA LYS A 445 -17.52 -38.29 5.41
C LYS A 445 -17.37 -37.21 4.34
N GLU A 446 -18.47 -36.52 4.02
CA GLU A 446 -18.48 -35.48 2.99
C GLU A 446 -17.73 -34.21 3.41
N ARG A 447 -17.64 -33.90 4.72
CA ARG A 447 -16.79 -32.81 5.22
C ARG A 447 -15.31 -33.11 4.98
N ILE A 448 -14.86 -34.30 5.41
CA ILE A 448 -13.49 -34.79 5.15
C ILE A 448 -13.20 -34.84 3.65
N PHE A 449 -14.14 -35.31 2.83
CA PHE A 449 -13.97 -35.41 1.38
C PHE A 449 -13.98 -34.04 0.68
N THR A 450 -14.72 -33.05 1.19
CA THR A 450 -14.67 -31.66 0.70
C THR A 450 -13.29 -31.04 0.93
N SER A 451 -12.74 -31.21 2.13
CA SER A 451 -11.38 -30.78 2.45
C SER A 451 -10.33 -31.52 1.63
N LEU A 452 -10.47 -32.84 1.48
CA LEU A 452 -9.58 -33.65 0.65
C LEU A 452 -9.56 -33.18 -0.82
N ARG A 453 -10.72 -32.90 -1.43
CA ARG A 453 -10.79 -32.36 -2.81
C ARG A 453 -10.00 -31.05 -2.93
N ARG A 454 -10.10 -30.13 -1.96
CA ARG A 454 -9.34 -28.86 -1.94
C ARG A 454 -7.83 -29.09 -1.78
N VAL A 455 -7.42 -29.98 -0.87
CA VAL A 455 -5.98 -30.31 -0.65
C VAL A 455 -5.36 -31.02 -1.87
N LEU A 456 -6.10 -31.92 -2.52
CA LEU A 456 -5.63 -32.58 -3.75
C LEU A 456 -5.54 -31.60 -4.92
N ASN A 457 -6.47 -30.65 -5.04
CA ASN A 457 -6.37 -29.55 -6.01
C ASN A 457 -5.16 -28.63 -5.72
N LEU A 458 -4.91 -28.29 -4.45
CA LEU A 458 -3.72 -27.53 -4.06
C LEU A 458 -2.41 -28.25 -4.42
N LYS A 459 -2.35 -29.57 -4.16
CA LYS A 459 -1.20 -30.39 -4.56
C LYS A 459 -0.99 -30.39 -6.06
N SER A 460 -2.06 -30.53 -6.86
CA SER A 460 -1.94 -30.61 -8.32
C SER A 460 -1.47 -29.32 -8.99
N THR A 461 -1.63 -28.14 -8.36
CA THR A 461 -1.11 -26.88 -8.88
C THR A 461 0.35 -26.61 -8.50
N CYS A 462 0.83 -27.09 -7.35
CA CYS A 462 2.17 -26.78 -6.86
C CYS A 462 3.20 -27.92 -6.96
N THR A 463 2.80 -29.18 -7.05
CA THR A 463 3.73 -30.33 -6.96
C THR A 463 3.33 -31.54 -7.83
N SER A 464 4.31 -32.38 -8.14
CA SER A 464 4.16 -33.66 -8.85
C SER A 464 5.29 -34.61 -8.42
N TRP A 465 5.16 -35.93 -8.62
CA TRP A 465 6.23 -36.87 -8.25
C TRP A 465 7.55 -36.65 -9.02
N GLU A 466 7.48 -36.03 -10.20
CA GLU A 466 8.64 -35.60 -10.97
C GLU A 466 9.33 -34.40 -10.30
N LYS A 467 8.57 -33.33 -10.01
CA LYS A 467 9.09 -32.11 -9.37
C LYS A 467 9.57 -32.36 -7.93
N ALA A 468 8.85 -33.16 -7.16
CA ALA A 468 9.12 -33.39 -5.74
C ALA A 468 10.37 -34.22 -5.47
N LEU A 469 10.74 -35.14 -6.37
CA LEU A 469 11.94 -35.96 -6.23
C LEU A 469 13.17 -35.35 -6.89
N ASN A 470 13.00 -34.36 -7.78
CA ASN A 470 14.08 -33.71 -8.51
C ASN A 470 14.09 -32.18 -8.25
N PRO A 471 14.22 -31.73 -6.99
CA PRO A 471 14.37 -30.31 -6.71
C PRO A 471 15.66 -29.78 -7.35
N PRO A 472 15.68 -28.58 -7.97
CA PRO A 472 16.88 -28.03 -8.64
C PRO A 472 18.11 -27.87 -7.75
N GLY A 473 17.89 -27.71 -6.44
CA GLY A 473 18.93 -27.67 -5.41
C GLY A 473 19.96 -26.57 -5.62
N ILE A 474 21.16 -26.84 -5.11
CA ILE A 474 22.32 -25.92 -5.17
C ILE A 474 22.64 -25.48 -6.61
N SER A 475 22.43 -26.35 -7.61
CA SER A 475 22.79 -26.05 -9.01
C SER A 475 22.07 -24.82 -9.58
N LEU A 476 20.82 -24.57 -9.17
CA LEU A 476 20.05 -23.39 -9.53
C LEU A 476 20.37 -22.21 -8.61
N LEU A 477 20.49 -22.46 -7.30
CA LEU A 477 20.80 -21.41 -6.31
C LEU A 477 22.12 -20.70 -6.61
N SER A 478 23.18 -21.43 -7.00
CA SER A 478 24.46 -20.84 -7.42
C SER A 478 24.36 -19.90 -8.63
N GLN A 479 23.34 -20.07 -9.48
CA GLN A 479 23.11 -19.21 -10.66
C GLN A 479 22.27 -17.98 -10.31
N LEU A 480 21.32 -18.11 -9.38
CA LEU A 480 20.42 -17.03 -8.95
C LEU A 480 21.06 -16.12 -7.90
N HIS A 481 21.84 -16.67 -6.97
CA HIS A 481 22.36 -15.97 -5.80
C HIS A 481 23.04 -14.62 -6.13
N PRO A 482 23.87 -14.46 -7.17
CA PRO A 482 24.48 -13.16 -7.48
C PRO A 482 23.48 -12.05 -7.81
N SER A 483 22.36 -12.35 -8.48
CA SER A 483 21.33 -11.36 -8.82
C SER A 483 20.37 -11.12 -7.65
N HIS A 484 20.03 -12.18 -6.91
CA HIS A 484 19.22 -12.09 -5.70
C HIS A 484 19.93 -11.35 -4.56
N LEU A 485 21.25 -11.51 -4.41
CA LEU A 485 22.07 -10.76 -3.45
C LEU A 485 22.13 -9.28 -3.83
N ALA A 486 22.27 -8.94 -5.11
CA ALA A 486 22.21 -7.55 -5.57
C ALA A 486 20.83 -6.93 -5.28
N LEU A 487 19.74 -7.66 -5.53
CA LEU A 487 18.37 -7.26 -5.19
C LEU A 487 18.19 -7.08 -3.67
N SER A 488 18.73 -7.98 -2.85
CA SER A 488 18.72 -7.89 -1.38
C SER A 488 19.43 -6.63 -0.89
N LEU A 489 20.66 -6.38 -1.36
CA LEU A 489 21.44 -5.20 -0.97
C LEU A 489 20.75 -3.89 -1.41
N GLN A 490 20.20 -3.83 -2.63
CA GLN A 490 19.39 -2.70 -3.05
C GLN A 490 18.15 -2.52 -2.17
N ALA A 491 17.40 -3.58 -1.89
CA ALA A 491 16.20 -3.51 -1.07
C ALA A 491 16.49 -3.03 0.35
N TYR A 492 17.64 -3.41 0.94
CA TYR A 492 18.08 -2.88 2.22
C TYR A 492 18.49 -1.40 2.15
N ASP A 493 19.31 -1.00 1.18
CA ASP A 493 19.72 0.40 0.98
C ASP A 493 18.50 1.32 0.74
N ASP A 494 17.56 0.91 -0.13
CA ASP A 494 16.32 1.64 -0.43
C ASP A 494 15.38 1.71 0.80
N SER A 495 15.45 0.78 1.75
CA SER A 495 14.53 0.71 2.90
C SER A 495 14.85 1.70 4.02
N ILE A 496 16.13 2.12 4.17
CA ILE A 496 16.58 2.88 5.34
C ILE A 496 15.82 4.22 5.40
N THR A 497 15.07 4.43 6.49
CA THR A 497 14.12 5.54 6.60
C THR A 497 14.57 6.54 7.66
N ILE A 498 14.94 7.76 7.23
CA ILE A 498 15.02 8.91 8.14
C ILE A 498 13.59 9.37 8.45
N ILE A 499 13.10 8.97 9.63
CA ILE A 499 11.78 9.38 10.12
C ILE A 499 11.82 10.89 10.42
N ARG A 500 12.88 11.37 11.07
CA ARG A 500 13.12 12.77 11.43
C ARG A 500 14.60 13.06 11.66
N ASP A 501 15.12 14.17 11.16
CA ASP A 501 16.43 14.71 11.55
C ASP A 501 16.32 16.22 11.71
N LYS A 502 16.11 16.71 12.95
CA LYS A 502 15.92 18.14 13.22
C LYS A 502 17.21 18.94 13.08
N GLU A 503 18.32 18.34 13.50
CA GLU A 503 19.62 19.02 13.66
C GLU A 503 20.58 18.75 12.49
N LYS A 504 20.14 17.97 11.48
CA LYS A 504 20.95 17.53 10.32
C LYS A 504 22.20 16.78 10.78
N LEU A 505 22.01 15.81 11.67
CA LEU A 505 23.08 15.00 12.24
C LEU A 505 23.57 13.92 11.28
N ILE A 506 22.78 13.59 10.24
CA ILE A 506 23.12 12.58 9.23
C ILE A 506 23.43 13.29 7.90
N PRO A 507 24.58 13.01 7.26
CA PRO A 507 25.61 12.05 7.66
C PRO A 507 26.55 12.56 8.78
N LEU A 508 27.12 11.63 9.53
CA LEU A 508 28.10 11.88 10.61
C LEU A 508 29.34 12.62 10.09
N THR A 509 29.71 12.41 8.83
CA THR A 509 30.82 13.10 8.14
C THR A 509 30.57 14.60 7.93
N ALA A 510 29.32 15.07 8.06
CA ALA A 510 28.97 16.48 8.02
C ALA A 510 28.70 17.08 9.42
N SER A 511 28.35 16.26 10.41
CA SER A 511 27.93 16.72 11.75
C SER A 511 29.01 16.59 12.84
N MET A 512 30.00 15.72 12.63
CA MET A 512 31.14 15.50 13.53
C MET A 512 32.45 15.99 12.90
N HIS A 513 33.42 16.34 13.75
CA HIS A 513 34.78 16.65 13.32
C HIS A 513 35.71 15.42 13.51
N PRO A 514 36.78 15.26 12.69
CA PRO A 514 37.75 14.19 12.89
C PRO A 514 38.33 14.17 14.30
N GLY A 515 38.40 12.99 14.91
CA GLY A 515 38.84 12.81 16.30
C GLY A 515 37.79 13.07 17.39
N GLU A 516 36.56 13.45 17.05
CA GLU A 516 35.46 13.53 18.02
C GLU A 516 34.95 12.14 18.43
N GLU A 517 34.93 11.84 19.74
CA GLU A 517 34.47 10.53 20.24
C GLU A 517 32.98 10.29 19.97
N LEU A 518 32.70 9.24 19.18
CA LEU A 518 31.37 8.65 19.01
C LEU A 518 31.12 7.56 20.08
N LEU A 519 29.91 7.56 20.65
CA LEU A 519 29.43 6.49 21.52
C LEU A 519 28.24 5.75 20.91
N LEU A 520 28.34 4.44 20.78
CA LEU A 520 27.27 3.51 20.43
C LEU A 520 26.72 2.84 21.69
N LEU A 521 25.41 2.94 21.92
CA LEU A 521 24.67 2.30 23.00
C LEU A 521 23.64 1.34 22.40
N THR A 522 23.73 0.05 22.74
CA THR A 522 22.92 -1.01 22.10
C THR A 522 22.18 -1.87 23.13
N PRO A 523 20.96 -2.35 22.83
CA PRO A 523 20.24 -3.28 23.69
C PRO A 523 20.82 -4.69 23.52
N LEU A 524 20.50 -5.58 24.47
CA LEU A 524 20.69 -7.02 24.28
C LEU A 524 19.45 -7.58 23.57
N VAL A 525 19.65 -8.21 22.40
CA VAL A 525 18.59 -8.85 21.60
C VAL A 525 18.95 -10.30 21.33
N LYS A 526 17.96 -11.19 21.19
CA LYS A 526 18.23 -12.51 20.62
C LYS A 526 18.62 -12.31 19.14
N PRO A 527 19.68 -12.96 18.62
CA PRO A 527 19.95 -12.97 17.19
C PRO A 527 18.77 -13.54 16.41
N LEU A 528 18.56 -13.04 15.20
CA LEU A 528 17.69 -13.68 14.19
C LEU A 528 18.34 -15.01 13.71
N PRO A 529 17.60 -15.91 13.05
CA PRO A 529 18.18 -17.09 12.38
C PRO A 529 19.34 -16.67 11.47
N ALA A 530 20.53 -17.22 11.74
CA ALA A 530 21.75 -16.43 11.59
C ALA A 530 22.69 -16.86 10.46
N SER A 531 23.54 -15.92 10.02
CA SER A 531 24.62 -16.12 9.02
C SER A 531 25.57 -17.26 9.40
N SER A 532 26.31 -17.80 8.42
CA SER A 532 27.27 -18.89 8.65
C SER A 532 28.31 -18.48 9.70
N LEU A 533 28.72 -17.20 9.69
CA LEU A 533 29.60 -16.59 10.69
C LEU A 533 29.01 -16.68 12.12
N THR A 534 27.73 -16.39 12.29
CA THR A 534 27.07 -16.46 13.60
C THR A 534 26.82 -17.90 14.04
N LYS A 535 26.46 -18.81 13.11
CA LYS A 535 26.39 -20.25 13.37
C LYS A 535 27.76 -20.79 13.84
N LYS A 536 28.87 -20.38 13.20
CA LYS A 536 30.26 -20.70 13.62
C LYS A 536 30.58 -20.14 15.02
N LEU A 537 30.15 -18.92 15.35
CA LEU A 537 30.37 -18.29 16.67
C LEU A 537 29.56 -18.94 17.81
N LEU A 538 28.39 -19.52 17.51
CA LEU A 538 27.60 -20.29 18.47
C LEU A 538 28.18 -21.70 18.65
N ALA A 539 28.40 -22.43 17.55
CA ALA A 539 28.97 -23.77 17.57
C ALA A 539 30.34 -23.82 18.28
N ALA A 540 31.18 -22.79 18.14
CA ALA A 540 32.46 -22.68 18.83
C ALA A 540 32.33 -22.61 20.37
N LYS A 541 31.19 -22.17 20.92
CA LYS A 541 30.90 -22.24 22.36
C LYS A 541 30.42 -23.63 22.74
N ASP A 542 29.48 -24.19 21.99
CA ASP A 542 28.91 -25.51 22.30
C ASP A 542 29.98 -26.62 22.24
N SER A 543 30.96 -26.50 21.33
CA SER A 543 32.12 -27.39 21.25
C SER A 543 33.09 -27.31 22.44
N GLN A 544 32.94 -26.36 23.36
CA GLN A 544 33.73 -26.31 24.61
C GLN A 544 33.01 -26.99 25.80
N ASN A 545 31.72 -27.35 25.66
CA ASN A 545 30.90 -27.91 26.74
C ASN A 545 30.56 -29.41 26.56
N GLN A 546 31.25 -30.14 25.67
CA GLN A 546 31.05 -31.59 25.51
C GLN A 546 31.95 -32.43 26.43
N ALA A 547 31.81 -32.24 27.73
CA ALA A 547 32.30 -33.16 28.75
C ALA A 547 31.39 -33.14 30.01
N GLU A 548 31.01 -34.34 30.46
CA GLU A 548 30.43 -34.67 31.77
C GLU A 548 29.01 -34.17 32.15
N GLY A 549 28.31 -35.03 32.90
CA GLY A 549 27.54 -34.60 34.09
C GLY A 549 26.08 -34.17 33.93
N GLN A 550 25.14 -35.07 34.20
CA GLN A 550 23.78 -34.69 34.63
C GLN A 550 23.75 -34.23 36.10
N HIS A 551 24.44 -33.14 36.44
CA HIS A 551 24.20 -32.34 37.67
C HIS A 551 25.18 -31.15 37.72
N GLU A 552 24.71 -29.92 37.46
CA GLU A 552 25.09 -28.71 38.23
C GLU A 552 24.25 -27.48 37.84
N MET A 553 23.07 -27.37 38.47
CA MET A 553 22.43 -26.07 38.66
C MET A 553 23.08 -25.42 39.89
N TRP A 554 23.51 -24.15 39.77
CA TRP A 554 24.24 -23.33 40.77
C TRP A 554 25.79 -23.44 40.83
N ALA A 555 26.48 -23.13 39.72
CA ALA A 555 27.94 -22.89 39.70
C ALA A 555 28.35 -21.46 39.22
N HIS A 556 27.49 -20.45 39.38
CA HIS A 556 27.84 -19.06 39.05
C HIS A 556 28.75 -18.39 40.10
N ASN A 557 30.05 -18.73 40.10
CA ASN A 557 31.11 -17.86 40.63
C ASN A 557 32.52 -18.38 40.27
N GLY A 558 33.36 -17.56 39.62
CA GLY A 558 34.79 -17.85 39.54
C GLY A 558 35.51 -17.58 38.21
N ARG A 559 35.66 -16.30 37.83
CA ARG A 559 36.73 -15.79 36.95
C ARG A 559 37.00 -16.59 35.64
N ASP A 560 36.33 -16.21 34.56
CA ASP A 560 37.02 -16.16 33.27
C ASP A 560 36.63 -14.92 32.43
N ARG A 561 37.52 -14.51 31.51
CA ARG A 561 37.56 -13.17 30.90
C ARG A 561 36.89 -13.08 29.51
N SER A 562 35.77 -13.76 29.28
CA SER A 562 34.93 -13.55 28.09
C SER A 562 33.76 -12.60 28.38
N ALA A 563 34.05 -11.29 28.45
CA ALA A 563 33.07 -10.24 28.78
C ALA A 563 32.14 -9.90 27.58
N ILE A 564 31.33 -10.87 27.14
CA ILE A 564 30.34 -10.72 26.06
C ILE A 564 29.03 -11.34 26.52
N LEU A 565 27.99 -10.51 26.68
CA LEU A 565 26.66 -10.98 27.10
C LEU A 565 25.94 -11.69 25.93
N SER A 566 25.03 -12.61 26.26
CA SER A 566 24.20 -13.26 25.22
C SER A 566 23.35 -12.19 24.52
N GLY A 567 23.39 -12.18 23.19
CA GLY A 567 22.75 -11.16 22.35
C GLY A 567 23.60 -9.94 21.98
N GLU A 568 24.79 -9.77 22.56
CA GLU A 568 25.67 -8.63 22.27
C GLU A 568 26.38 -8.74 20.90
N GLY A 569 26.44 -9.94 20.32
CA GLY A 569 27.19 -10.24 19.09
C GLY A 569 26.74 -9.43 17.87
N VAL A 570 25.43 -9.33 17.63
CA VAL A 570 24.84 -8.67 16.45
C VAL A 570 25.32 -7.21 16.35
N PHE A 571 25.11 -6.43 17.41
CA PHE A 571 25.47 -5.02 17.39
C PHE A 571 26.97 -4.75 17.54
N ARG A 572 27.77 -5.74 17.97
CA ARG A 572 29.23 -5.64 17.97
C ARG A 572 29.81 -5.67 16.56
N GLU A 573 29.24 -6.48 15.66
CA GLU A 573 29.66 -6.47 14.25
C GLU A 573 29.18 -5.20 13.53
N PHE A 574 27.98 -4.67 13.85
CA PHE A 574 27.57 -3.32 13.46
C PHE A 574 28.55 -2.23 13.94
N GLY A 575 28.96 -2.26 15.22
CA GLY A 575 29.93 -1.32 15.78
C GLY A 575 31.29 -1.37 15.07
N LYS A 576 31.77 -2.57 14.69
CA LYS A 576 32.95 -2.74 13.84
C LYS A 576 32.73 -2.18 12.42
N SER A 577 31.56 -2.41 11.82
CA SER A 577 31.22 -1.91 10.48
C SER A 577 31.20 -0.38 10.45
N LEU A 578 30.56 0.25 11.43
CA LEU A 578 30.52 1.71 11.55
C LEU A 578 31.91 2.32 11.84
N ALA A 579 32.75 1.64 12.63
CA ALA A 579 34.15 2.05 12.84
C ALA A 579 34.99 1.98 11.54
N ARG A 580 34.81 0.92 10.73
CA ARG A 580 35.45 0.78 9.41
C ARG A 580 34.99 1.87 8.45
N ALA A 581 33.68 2.09 8.32
CA ALA A 581 33.09 3.08 7.43
C ALA A 581 33.51 4.52 7.80
N ARG A 582 33.69 4.82 9.09
CA ARG A 582 34.25 6.10 9.57
C ARG A 582 35.77 6.23 9.41
N ASN A 583 36.49 5.13 9.21
CA ASN A 583 37.95 5.04 9.39
C ASN A 583 38.42 5.55 10.78
N GLU A 584 37.60 5.36 11.82
CA GLU A 584 37.86 5.87 13.18
C GLU A 584 37.41 4.87 14.26
N LYS A 585 37.97 4.99 15.47
CA LYS A 585 37.53 4.22 16.64
C LYS A 585 36.27 4.87 17.25
N LEU A 586 35.32 4.04 17.65
CA LEU A 586 34.16 4.43 18.46
C LEU A 586 34.13 3.71 19.80
N LEU A 587 33.42 4.29 20.76
CA LEU A 587 33.11 3.68 22.05
C LEU A 587 31.83 2.87 21.89
N HIS A 588 31.78 1.62 22.37
CA HIS A 588 30.58 0.76 22.29
C HIS A 588 30.34 0.09 23.64
N THR A 589 29.09 0.09 24.12
CA THR A 589 28.68 -0.68 25.30
C THR A 589 27.19 -1.01 25.29
N SER A 590 26.81 -2.16 25.85
CA SER A 590 25.42 -2.61 25.90
C SER A 590 24.67 -2.15 27.16
N TYR A 591 23.42 -1.73 26.97
CA TYR A 591 22.51 -1.34 28.03
C TYR A 591 21.40 -2.38 28.28
N THR A 592 20.75 -2.28 29.44
CA THR A 592 19.93 -3.35 30.03
C THR A 592 18.78 -2.78 30.86
N ALA A 593 17.89 -3.64 31.37
CA ALA A 593 16.83 -3.25 32.31
C ALA A 593 17.32 -2.44 33.54
N ASN A 594 18.58 -2.63 33.95
CA ASN A 594 19.25 -1.88 35.03
C ASN A 594 19.49 -0.38 34.71
N GLY A 595 19.01 0.13 33.57
CA GLY A 595 19.00 1.55 33.24
C GLY A 595 20.35 2.19 32.95
N VAL A 596 20.43 3.51 33.18
CA VAL A 596 21.68 4.28 33.10
C VAL A 596 22.55 3.92 34.31
N ARG A 597 23.84 3.68 34.07
CA ARG A 597 24.83 3.24 35.06
C ARG A 597 26.00 4.25 35.02
N PRO A 598 26.83 4.37 36.07
CA PRO A 598 27.98 5.27 36.07
C PRO A 598 28.95 5.06 34.89
N VAL A 599 29.06 3.83 34.35
CA VAL A 599 29.83 3.58 33.12
C VAL A 599 29.21 4.25 31.88
N HIS A 600 27.88 4.23 31.75
CA HIS A 600 27.17 4.94 30.69
C HIS A 600 27.32 6.46 30.85
N GLU A 601 27.15 6.98 32.07
CA GLU A 601 27.29 8.40 32.39
C GLU A 601 28.67 8.94 31.99
N ASN A 602 29.74 8.24 32.40
CA ASN A 602 31.12 8.62 32.07
C ASN A 602 31.40 8.61 30.55
N LEU A 603 30.79 7.69 29.80
CA LEU A 603 30.92 7.63 28.34
C LEU A 603 30.11 8.74 27.65
N ILE A 604 28.88 9.02 28.12
CA ILE A 604 28.02 10.12 27.63
C ILE A 604 28.66 11.49 27.92
N HIS A 605 29.31 11.64 29.08
CA HIS A 605 30.06 12.86 29.42
C HIS A 605 31.25 13.11 28.47
N ARG A 606 31.90 12.05 27.95
CA ARG A 606 32.99 12.16 26.98
C ARG A 606 32.52 12.41 25.56
N ALA A 607 31.69 11.53 25.00
CA ALA A 607 31.36 11.51 23.58
C ALA A 607 30.65 12.80 23.10
N SER A 608 30.98 13.32 21.92
CA SER A 608 30.26 14.47 21.34
C SER A 608 28.98 14.06 20.63
N CYS A 609 28.93 12.81 20.15
CA CYS A 609 27.76 12.21 19.51
C CYS A 609 27.46 10.85 20.12
N ILE A 610 26.17 10.59 20.36
CA ILE A 610 25.66 9.34 20.91
C ILE A 610 24.68 8.75 19.91
N ILE A 611 24.87 7.48 19.54
CA ILE A 611 23.90 6.66 18.81
C ILE A 611 23.29 5.68 19.80
N ILE A 612 21.96 5.70 19.95
CA ILE A 612 21.21 4.70 20.70
C ILE A 612 20.45 3.83 19.72
N VAL A 613 20.74 2.54 19.68
CA VAL A 613 19.94 1.55 18.96
C VAL A 613 18.78 1.12 19.85
N THR A 614 17.58 0.91 19.30
CA THR A 614 16.46 0.26 20.00
C THR A 614 15.84 -0.86 19.15
N ALA A 615 15.31 -1.87 19.81
CA ALA A 615 14.61 -3.00 19.19
C ALA A 615 13.30 -3.25 19.96
N ASP A 616 12.19 -2.84 19.36
CA ASP A 616 10.85 -2.83 19.94
C ASP A 616 10.83 -2.22 21.36
N ALA A 617 11.33 -0.99 21.54
CA ALA A 617 11.27 -0.25 22.80
C ALA A 617 9.83 -0.08 23.34
N ASN A 618 8.81 -0.10 22.47
CA ASN A 618 7.41 -0.15 22.91
C ASN A 618 7.07 -1.45 23.66
N ARG A 619 7.64 -2.59 23.26
CA ARG A 619 7.52 -3.88 23.99
C ARG A 619 8.51 -3.95 25.16
N ASN A 620 9.70 -3.40 24.97
CA ASN A 620 10.82 -3.39 25.88
C ASN A 620 10.95 -2.03 26.59
N LEU A 621 9.99 -1.70 27.47
CA LEU A 621 9.88 -0.37 28.10
C LEU A 621 11.16 0.17 28.75
N TYR A 622 12.07 -0.70 29.20
CA TYR A 622 13.38 -0.27 29.72
C TYR A 622 14.23 0.45 28.67
N GLN A 623 14.11 0.11 27.38
CA GLN A 623 14.78 0.80 26.28
C GLN A 623 14.18 2.20 26.07
N ALA A 624 12.86 2.34 26.17
CA ALA A 624 12.19 3.63 26.10
C ALA A 624 12.62 4.54 27.27
N GLY A 625 12.65 4.00 28.50
CA GLY A 625 13.14 4.72 29.68
C GLY A 625 14.61 5.11 29.58
N PHE A 626 15.48 4.19 29.15
CA PHE A 626 16.91 4.44 28.95
C PHE A 626 17.16 5.56 27.93
N THR A 627 16.53 5.46 26.75
CA THR A 627 16.70 6.44 25.66
C THR A 627 16.28 7.85 26.10
N LYS A 628 15.15 7.98 26.81
CA LYS A 628 14.68 9.28 27.32
C LYS A 628 15.55 9.84 28.44
N HIS A 629 16.13 8.99 29.28
CA HIS A 629 17.12 9.42 30.27
C HIS A 629 18.38 9.97 29.58
N VAL A 630 18.90 9.29 28.55
CA VAL A 630 20.09 9.76 27.83
C VAL A 630 19.82 11.04 27.02
N ASP A 631 18.64 11.23 26.42
CA ASP A 631 18.29 12.53 25.80
C ASP A 631 18.20 13.65 26.84
N MET A 632 17.58 13.41 28.00
CA MET A 632 17.56 14.37 29.11
C MET A 632 18.98 14.75 29.54
N MET A 633 19.88 13.78 29.70
CA MET A 633 21.30 14.05 30.00
C MET A 633 21.97 14.88 28.89
N CYS A 634 21.82 14.49 27.62
CA CYS A 634 22.37 15.23 26.49
C CYS A 634 21.87 16.67 26.46
N SER A 635 20.57 16.88 26.74
CA SER A 635 19.95 18.21 26.82
C SER A 635 20.52 19.05 27.98
N MET A 636 20.67 18.47 29.17
CA MET A 636 21.31 19.12 30.33
C MET A 636 22.80 19.45 30.12
N LEU A 637 23.49 18.73 29.23
CA LEU A 637 24.88 19.00 28.87
C LEU A 637 24.97 20.03 27.73
N ARG A 638 24.03 20.03 26.77
CA ARG A 638 23.85 21.10 25.77
C ARG A 638 23.64 22.47 26.45
N THR A 639 22.76 22.56 27.46
CA THR A 639 22.54 23.82 28.20
C THR A 639 23.73 24.26 29.07
N ARG A 640 24.69 23.36 29.33
CA ARG A 640 25.99 23.66 29.95
C ARG A 640 27.11 23.95 28.92
N GLY A 641 26.75 24.13 27.64
CA GLY A 641 27.69 24.48 26.57
C GLY A 641 28.48 23.30 25.98
N GLN A 642 28.16 22.05 26.31
CA GLN A 642 28.82 20.89 25.70
C GLN A 642 28.15 20.49 24.39
N LYS A 643 28.94 20.22 23.33
CA LYS A 643 28.45 19.56 22.11
C LYS A 643 27.99 18.14 22.47
N LYS A 644 26.67 17.89 22.39
CA LYS A 644 26.04 16.57 22.59
C LYS A 644 24.94 16.35 21.55
N GLN A 645 25.29 15.63 20.50
CA GLN A 645 24.40 15.15 19.45
C GLN A 645 23.81 13.79 19.85
N LEU A 646 22.53 13.55 19.55
CA LEU A 646 21.86 12.28 19.84
C LEU A 646 21.07 11.80 18.60
N ILE A 647 21.42 10.62 18.14
CA ILE A 647 20.74 9.88 17.08
C ILE A 647 20.13 8.63 17.71
N VAL A 648 18.85 8.36 17.44
CA VAL A 648 18.17 7.12 17.84
C VAL A 648 17.85 6.28 16.61
N VAL A 649 18.17 5.00 16.63
CA VAL A 649 17.97 4.06 15.51
C VAL A 649 17.07 2.92 15.98
N ALA A 650 15.82 2.87 15.53
CA ALA A 650 14.97 1.70 15.76
C ALA A 650 15.25 0.63 14.70
N VAL A 651 15.79 -0.52 15.11
CA VAL A 651 16.16 -1.61 14.20
C VAL A 651 15.08 -2.69 14.07
N SER A 652 13.85 -2.38 14.48
CA SER A 652 12.65 -3.21 14.28
C SER A 652 11.46 -2.25 14.13
N SER A 653 10.55 -2.17 15.10
CA SER A 653 9.39 -1.28 15.04
C SER A 653 9.77 0.21 14.86
N PRO A 654 9.32 0.89 13.79
CA PRO A 654 9.50 2.34 13.65
C PRO A 654 8.69 3.13 14.68
N TYR A 655 7.72 2.50 15.35
CA TYR A 655 6.79 3.14 16.27
C TYR A 655 7.39 3.41 17.67
N ASP A 656 8.63 2.96 17.94
CA ASP A 656 9.36 3.22 19.19
C ASP A 656 9.42 4.73 19.53
N PHE A 657 9.78 5.58 18.55
CA PHE A 657 9.83 7.05 18.72
C PHE A 657 9.27 7.88 17.54
N ALA A 658 8.58 7.27 16.57
CA ALA A 658 8.01 8.03 15.44
C ALA A 658 7.08 9.15 15.90
N MET A 659 6.20 8.84 16.86
CA MET A 659 5.22 9.78 17.41
C MET A 659 5.79 10.66 18.54
N ASP A 660 6.86 10.22 19.22
CA ASP A 660 7.51 11.02 20.25
C ASP A 660 8.37 12.12 19.62
N LYS A 661 7.98 13.38 19.81
CA LYS A 661 8.64 14.54 19.22
C LYS A 661 9.81 15.08 20.05
N SER A 662 10.13 14.51 21.22
CA SER A 662 11.31 14.89 22.01
C SER A 662 12.60 14.64 21.20
N ILE A 663 12.87 13.36 20.93
CA ILE A 663 14.03 12.84 20.19
C ILE A 663 14.29 13.66 18.92
N GLY A 664 15.46 14.29 18.85
CA GLY A 664 15.87 15.20 17.76
C GLY A 664 15.99 14.50 16.42
N THR A 665 16.81 13.45 16.37
CA THR A 665 17.10 12.69 15.15
C THR A 665 16.81 11.21 15.37
N TYR A 666 15.99 10.64 14.48
CA TYR A 666 15.41 9.32 14.58
C TYR A 666 15.24 8.68 13.19
N LEU A 667 15.77 7.48 13.02
CA LEU A 667 15.65 6.67 11.81
C LEU A 667 15.30 5.21 12.15
N CYS A 668 14.85 4.48 11.12
CA CYS A 668 14.49 3.07 11.24
C CYS A 668 15.04 2.24 10.07
N THR A 669 15.43 1.01 10.36
CA THR A 669 15.91 0.00 9.38
C THR A 669 14.91 -1.13 9.14
N PHE A 670 13.82 -1.20 9.93
CA PHE A 670 12.76 -2.24 9.92
C PHE A 670 13.24 -3.68 10.14
N ASP A 671 14.53 -3.87 10.41
CA ASP A 671 15.20 -5.16 10.51
C ASP A 671 16.60 -4.98 11.15
N PHE A 672 17.10 -6.01 11.84
CA PHE A 672 18.39 -6.01 12.54
C PHE A 672 19.35 -7.11 12.08
N THR A 673 19.21 -7.48 10.81
CA THR A 673 20.09 -8.39 10.07
C THR A 673 21.43 -7.74 9.70
N GLU A 674 22.38 -8.57 9.27
CA GLU A 674 23.73 -8.14 8.90
C GLU A 674 23.69 -7.14 7.73
N ASN A 675 22.86 -7.37 6.71
CA ASN A 675 22.64 -6.47 5.58
C ASN A 675 21.98 -5.14 6.01
N ALA A 676 20.94 -5.17 6.85
CA ALA A 676 20.29 -3.96 7.37
C ALA A 676 21.25 -3.07 8.17
N LEU A 677 22.09 -3.70 9.01
CA LEU A 677 23.06 -3.00 9.85
C LEU A 677 24.28 -2.50 9.03
N HIS A 678 24.62 -3.16 7.92
CA HIS A 678 25.62 -2.67 6.97
C HIS A 678 25.11 -1.45 6.18
N ALA A 679 23.89 -1.51 5.63
CA ALA A 679 23.22 -0.39 4.99
C ALA A 679 23.06 0.81 5.96
N LEU A 680 22.72 0.55 7.22
CA LEU A 680 22.71 1.56 8.29
C LEU A 680 24.08 2.21 8.51
N ALA A 681 25.16 1.43 8.58
CA ALA A 681 26.50 1.99 8.77
C ALA A 681 26.90 2.93 7.61
N ARG A 682 26.63 2.50 6.37
CA ARG A 682 26.84 3.28 5.13
C ARG A 682 25.99 4.55 5.09
N THR A 683 24.72 4.45 5.47
CA THR A 683 23.80 5.60 5.63
C THR A 683 24.34 6.61 6.64
N LEU A 684 24.81 6.14 7.80
CA LEU A 684 25.29 7.01 8.88
C LEU A 684 26.54 7.80 8.48
N VAL A 685 27.44 7.26 7.65
CA VAL A 685 28.61 7.99 7.15
C VAL A 685 28.34 8.78 5.86
N GLY A 686 27.21 8.54 5.18
CA GLY A 686 26.82 9.23 3.95
C GLY A 686 27.35 8.60 2.65
N GLU A 687 27.73 7.32 2.68
CA GLU A 687 28.03 6.56 1.45
C GLU A 687 26.77 6.34 0.58
N ILE A 688 25.60 6.26 1.22
CA ILE A 688 24.29 6.14 0.55
C ILE A 688 23.30 7.18 1.06
N ALA A 689 22.43 7.63 0.17
CA ALA A 689 21.33 8.53 0.49
C ALA A 689 20.08 7.70 0.83
N PRO A 690 19.52 7.78 2.06
CA PRO A 690 18.38 6.96 2.46
C PRO A 690 17.10 7.40 1.76
N LEU A 691 16.51 6.51 0.95
CA LEU A 691 15.29 6.77 0.19
C LEU A 691 14.00 6.40 0.96
N GLY A 692 14.12 5.60 2.02
CA GLY A 692 13.01 5.02 2.74
C GLY A 692 12.03 6.04 3.34
N THR A 693 10.75 5.74 3.23
CA THR A 693 9.65 6.49 3.85
C THR A 693 8.76 5.57 4.67
N LEU A 694 8.67 5.82 5.98
CA LEU A 694 7.82 5.12 6.95
C LEU A 694 6.41 4.85 6.37
N PRO A 695 6.01 3.59 6.09
CA PRO A 695 4.83 3.26 5.29
C PRO A 695 3.47 3.62 5.92
N GLY A 696 2.37 3.32 5.21
CA GLY A 696 1.01 3.33 5.75
C GLY A 696 0.43 4.72 6.02
N THR A 697 -0.33 4.87 7.10
CA THR A 697 -0.98 6.14 7.45
C THR A 697 0.04 7.22 7.79
N LEU A 698 1.29 6.87 8.13
CA LEU A 698 2.37 7.84 8.40
C LEU A 698 3.16 8.25 7.15
N ARG A 699 3.33 7.36 6.15
CA ARG A 699 3.70 7.75 4.77
C ARG A 699 2.68 8.73 4.25
N LYS A 700 1.40 8.37 4.42
CA LYS A 700 0.29 9.22 4.09
C LYS A 700 0.34 10.47 4.96
N SER A 701 0.67 10.46 6.26
CA SER A 701 0.80 11.67 7.10
C SER A 701 1.84 12.66 6.58
N LYS A 702 3.04 12.22 6.15
CA LYS A 702 3.99 13.10 5.44
C LYS A 702 3.39 13.63 4.11
N LYS A 703 2.66 12.79 3.36
CA LYS A 703 1.84 13.18 2.19
C LYS A 703 0.45 13.75 2.54
N VAL A 704 0.15 14.07 3.81
CA VAL A 704 -1.20 14.50 4.30
C VAL A 704 -1.12 15.76 5.17
N LEU A 705 0.08 16.14 5.60
CA LEU A 705 0.49 17.55 5.58
C LEU A 705 0.39 18.16 4.17
N LYS A 706 0.41 17.34 3.11
CA LYS A 706 -0.12 17.64 1.76
C LYS A 706 -1.47 16.94 1.48
N SER A 707 -2.41 17.04 2.43
CA SER A 707 -3.67 16.29 2.53
C SER A 707 -4.34 15.82 1.23
N ARG A 708 -4.98 14.64 1.31
CA ARG A 708 -6.15 14.30 0.47
C ARG A 708 -7.35 15.19 0.83
N GLN A 709 -7.16 16.51 0.80
CA GLN A 709 -8.23 17.49 0.90
C GLN A 709 -9.15 17.30 -0.30
N HIS A 710 -10.41 16.99 -0.03
CA HIS A 710 -11.48 17.20 -0.99
C HIS A 710 -11.75 18.70 -1.06
N TRP A 711 -11.05 19.37 -1.98
CA TRP A 711 -11.26 20.78 -2.23
C TRP A 711 -12.67 21.01 -2.75
N LEU A 712 -13.32 22.06 -2.26
CA LEU A 712 -14.57 22.53 -2.84
C LEU A 712 -14.28 23.02 -4.26
N VAL A 713 -14.84 22.31 -5.24
CA VAL A 713 -14.76 22.68 -6.65
C VAL A 713 -16.05 23.38 -7.04
N GLU A 714 -15.96 24.70 -7.24
CA GLU A 714 -17.06 25.52 -7.74
C GLU A 714 -17.08 25.53 -9.27
N GLU A 715 -18.23 25.89 -9.85
CA GLU A 715 -18.30 26.30 -11.25
C GLU A 715 -17.67 27.69 -11.42
N TYR A 716 -16.94 27.88 -12.52
CA TYR A 716 -16.28 29.13 -12.91
C TYR A 716 -17.32 30.16 -13.34
N SER A 717 -17.16 31.40 -12.88
CA SER A 717 -17.94 32.55 -13.33
C SER A 717 -17.02 33.67 -13.76
N ALA A 718 -17.05 34.02 -15.05
CA ALA A 718 -16.17 35.05 -15.64
C ALA A 718 -16.21 36.39 -14.87
N LYS A 719 -17.38 36.79 -14.38
CA LYS A 719 -17.57 38.03 -13.59
C LYS A 719 -16.93 37.98 -12.20
N ARG A 720 -16.64 36.80 -11.67
CA ARG A 720 -16.05 36.57 -10.33
C ARG A 720 -14.57 36.20 -10.43
N ASP A 721 -14.23 35.34 -11.37
CA ASP A 721 -12.99 34.53 -11.34
C ASP A 721 -11.94 34.95 -12.38
N ALA A 722 -12.31 35.70 -13.43
CA ALA A 722 -11.41 35.96 -14.56
C ALA A 722 -10.11 36.69 -14.18
N SER A 723 -10.14 37.63 -13.22
CA SER A 723 -8.93 38.30 -12.73
C SER A 723 -8.00 37.31 -12.02
N ALA A 724 -8.53 36.52 -11.09
CA ALA A 724 -7.75 35.54 -10.34
C ALA A 724 -7.28 34.35 -11.21
N LEU A 725 -7.98 34.05 -12.31
CA LEU A 725 -7.50 33.13 -13.35
C LEU A 725 -6.33 33.72 -14.13
N ASN A 726 -6.35 35.01 -14.49
CA ASN A 726 -5.18 35.68 -15.07
C ASN A 726 -3.98 35.71 -14.10
N ASP A 727 -4.22 35.76 -12.79
CA ASP A 727 -3.15 35.66 -11.78
C ASP A 727 -2.56 34.24 -11.70
N LEU A 728 -3.43 33.22 -11.70
CA LEU A 728 -3.05 31.80 -11.73
C LEU A 728 -2.26 31.45 -13.00
N LEU A 729 -2.72 31.87 -14.18
CA LEU A 729 -2.02 31.66 -15.46
C LEU A 729 -0.61 32.30 -15.43
N ARG A 730 -0.50 33.53 -14.93
CA ARG A 730 0.79 34.21 -14.73
C ARG A 730 1.67 33.57 -13.66
N ALA A 731 1.11 32.81 -12.71
CA ALA A 731 1.89 32.03 -11.75
C ALA A 731 2.40 30.71 -12.37
N VAL A 732 1.54 30.00 -13.12
CA VAL A 732 1.91 28.77 -13.84
C VAL A 732 3.00 29.06 -14.88
N HIS A 733 2.83 30.06 -15.76
CA HIS A 733 3.84 30.42 -16.76
C HIS A 733 5.22 30.72 -16.17
N ARG A 734 5.29 31.34 -14.98
CA ARG A 734 6.56 31.62 -14.27
C ARG A 734 7.23 30.39 -13.64
N ALA A 735 6.56 29.24 -13.63
CA ALA A 735 7.05 27.97 -13.10
C ALA A 735 7.07 26.85 -14.15
N SER A 736 6.75 27.16 -15.41
CA SER A 736 6.81 26.22 -16.54
C SER A 736 8.19 26.18 -17.19
N ALA A 737 8.48 25.10 -17.90
CA ALA A 737 9.64 24.96 -18.79
C ALA A 737 9.67 26.07 -19.87
N PRO A 738 10.83 26.36 -20.49
CA PRO A 738 10.99 27.41 -21.49
C PRO A 738 10.02 27.33 -22.66
N ASP A 739 9.52 26.14 -22.98
CA ASP A 739 8.83 25.83 -24.24
C ASP A 739 7.33 26.21 -24.23
N LEU A 740 6.74 26.36 -23.03
CA LEU A 740 5.33 26.77 -22.85
C LEU A 740 5.14 28.30 -22.94
N GLN A 741 5.82 28.98 -23.88
CA GLN A 741 5.79 30.44 -24.04
C GLN A 741 4.38 31.01 -24.32
N PHE A 742 3.48 30.22 -24.93
CA PHE A 742 2.10 30.66 -25.20
C PHE A 742 1.31 30.94 -23.92
N LEU A 743 1.68 30.36 -22.76
CA LEU A 743 1.06 30.70 -21.47
C LEU A 743 1.32 32.15 -21.02
N ARG A 744 2.25 32.85 -21.67
CA ARG A 744 2.49 34.31 -21.51
C ARG A 744 1.40 35.18 -22.14
N THR A 745 0.67 34.62 -23.12
CA THR A 745 -0.38 35.29 -23.89
C THR A 745 -1.77 34.71 -23.64
N THR A 746 -1.86 33.47 -23.10
CA THR A 746 -3.11 32.90 -22.58
C THR A 746 -3.72 33.79 -21.49
N THR A 747 -5.04 34.00 -21.56
CA THR A 747 -5.82 34.73 -20.55
C THR A 747 -7.07 33.95 -20.15
N ALA A 748 -7.80 34.42 -19.13
CA ALA A 748 -9.10 33.89 -18.78
C ALA A 748 -10.10 33.88 -19.95
N ALA A 749 -10.03 34.89 -20.84
CA ALA A 749 -10.88 34.97 -22.03
C ALA A 749 -10.57 33.89 -23.07
N SER A 750 -9.34 33.34 -23.08
CA SER A 750 -8.94 32.29 -24.02
C SER A 750 -9.79 31.03 -23.91
N PHE A 751 -10.34 30.75 -22.73
CA PHE A 751 -11.17 29.58 -22.47
C PHE A 751 -12.66 29.79 -22.81
N GLN A 752 -13.09 31.01 -23.13
CA GLN A 752 -14.50 31.37 -23.27
C GLN A 752 -14.89 31.59 -24.74
N LEU A 753 -15.29 30.54 -25.44
CA LEU A 753 -15.68 30.60 -26.86
C LEU A 753 -17.02 31.31 -27.07
N ASN A 754 -17.93 31.23 -26.08
CA ASN A 754 -19.30 31.77 -26.15
C ASN A 754 -20.12 31.25 -27.35
N ASN A 755 -19.76 30.07 -27.89
CA ASN A 755 -20.41 29.46 -29.05
C ASN A 755 -21.62 28.61 -28.62
N ALA A 756 -22.80 28.87 -29.19
CA ALA A 756 -24.03 28.14 -28.89
C ALA A 756 -23.97 26.61 -29.21
N ASN A 757 -23.06 26.19 -30.10
CA ASN A 757 -22.85 24.78 -30.45
C ASN A 757 -21.92 24.03 -29.46
N ILE A 758 -21.23 24.75 -28.57
CA ILE A 758 -20.25 24.18 -27.63
C ILE A 758 -20.71 24.46 -26.20
N ALA A 759 -21.08 23.40 -25.47
CA ALA A 759 -21.48 23.53 -24.07
C ALA A 759 -20.26 23.61 -23.15
N GLU A 760 -19.89 24.83 -22.76
CA GLU A 760 -18.83 25.11 -21.77
C GLU A 760 -19.25 24.70 -20.35
N SER A 761 -18.32 24.15 -19.55
CA SER A 761 -18.52 23.85 -18.12
C SER A 761 -17.19 23.87 -17.38
N HIS A 762 -16.75 25.05 -16.95
CA HIS A 762 -15.42 25.22 -16.34
C HIS A 762 -15.50 25.24 -14.82
N PHE A 763 -14.41 24.85 -14.16
CA PHE A 763 -14.36 24.59 -12.72
C PHE A 763 -13.18 25.29 -12.05
N VAL A 764 -13.35 25.69 -10.80
CA VAL A 764 -12.33 26.37 -10.00
C VAL A 764 -12.22 25.83 -8.58
N VAL A 765 -11.01 25.90 -8.03
CA VAL A 765 -10.75 25.80 -6.59
C VAL A 765 -10.25 27.16 -6.11
N ARG A 766 -11.00 27.78 -5.21
CA ARG A 766 -10.84 29.17 -4.77
C ARG A 766 -10.63 29.26 -3.26
N ASN A 767 -9.82 30.20 -2.81
CA ASN A 767 -9.78 30.60 -1.40
C ASN A 767 -10.94 31.57 -1.11
N SER A 768 -11.90 31.15 -0.29
CA SER A 768 -13.11 31.94 0.03
C SER A 768 -12.84 33.30 0.68
N SER A 769 -11.69 33.47 1.34
CA SER A 769 -11.33 34.70 2.07
C SER A 769 -10.53 35.70 1.22
N THR A 770 -9.78 35.23 0.21
CA THR A 770 -8.94 36.10 -0.65
C THR A 770 -9.39 36.15 -2.11
N ASN A 771 -10.34 35.32 -2.52
CA ASN A 771 -10.76 35.07 -3.90
C ASN A 771 -9.66 34.59 -4.87
N ALA A 772 -8.46 34.29 -4.37
CA ALA A 772 -7.39 33.71 -5.20
C ALA A 772 -7.78 32.30 -5.66
N LEU A 773 -7.52 31.98 -6.94
CA LEU A 773 -7.67 30.64 -7.47
C LEU A 773 -6.41 29.82 -7.22
N TYR A 774 -6.57 28.68 -6.57
CA TYR A 774 -5.50 27.68 -6.41
C TYR A 774 -5.53 26.62 -7.53
N GLY A 775 -6.60 26.58 -8.33
CA GLY A 775 -6.65 25.81 -9.57
C GLY A 775 -7.89 26.08 -10.41
N PHE A 776 -7.81 25.71 -11.69
CA PHE A 776 -8.85 25.88 -12.71
C PHE A 776 -8.85 24.67 -13.67
N ALA A 777 -10.00 24.28 -14.19
CA ALA A 777 -10.11 23.28 -15.26
C ALA A 777 -11.15 23.71 -16.29
N ALA A 778 -10.79 23.66 -17.57
CA ALA A 778 -11.66 23.98 -18.68
C ALA A 778 -12.25 22.69 -19.29
N THR A 779 -13.57 22.65 -19.47
CA THR A 779 -14.24 21.57 -20.19
C THR A 779 -15.27 22.08 -21.19
N TYR A 780 -15.40 21.33 -22.28
CA TYR A 780 -16.27 21.63 -23.42
C TYR A 780 -17.02 20.36 -23.82
N PHE A 781 -18.24 20.49 -24.33
CA PHE A 781 -18.98 19.37 -24.91
C PHE A 781 -19.59 19.78 -26.25
N VAL A 782 -19.24 19.04 -27.31
CA VAL A 782 -19.64 19.34 -28.69
C VAL A 782 -19.94 18.04 -29.44
N HIS A 783 -21.14 17.93 -30.03
CA HIS A 783 -21.60 16.78 -30.84
C HIS A 783 -21.36 15.35 -30.27
N GLY A 784 -21.23 15.20 -28.94
CA GLY A 784 -20.98 13.92 -28.27
C GLY A 784 -19.52 13.69 -27.83
N VAL A 785 -18.62 14.63 -28.10
CA VAL A 785 -17.24 14.65 -27.58
C VAL A 785 -17.22 15.46 -26.29
N GLY A 786 -16.72 14.88 -25.21
CA GLY A 786 -16.44 15.58 -23.95
C GLY A 786 -14.96 15.90 -23.83
N ILE A 787 -14.59 17.18 -23.85
CA ILE A 787 -13.20 17.63 -23.94
C ILE A 787 -12.72 18.24 -22.62
N LEU A 788 -11.57 17.78 -22.13
CA LEU A 788 -10.80 18.39 -21.05
C LEU A 788 -9.70 19.27 -21.65
N GLY A 789 -10.01 20.55 -21.87
CA GLY A 789 -9.13 21.51 -22.58
C GLY A 789 -7.98 22.08 -21.74
N GLY A 790 -7.82 21.65 -20.48
CA GLY A 790 -6.69 22.00 -19.64
C GLY A 790 -7.01 21.95 -18.14
N VAL A 791 -6.00 21.64 -17.33
CA VAL A 791 -6.07 21.68 -15.85
C VAL A 791 -4.86 22.46 -15.33
N PHE A 792 -5.12 23.47 -14.51
CA PHE A 792 -4.14 24.39 -13.96
C PHE A 792 -4.18 24.33 -12.43
N VAL A 793 -3.02 24.31 -11.78
CA VAL A 793 -2.87 24.34 -10.32
C VAL A 793 -1.76 25.32 -9.97
N GLU A 794 -1.98 26.16 -8.95
CA GLU A 794 -0.96 27.11 -8.47
C GLU A 794 0.32 26.33 -8.10
N PRO A 795 1.52 26.70 -8.61
CA PRO A 795 2.74 25.92 -8.38
C PRO A 795 3.05 25.64 -6.90
N THR A 796 2.82 26.63 -6.04
CA THR A 796 3.00 26.53 -4.58
C THR A 796 1.99 25.59 -3.88
N LYS A 797 0.93 25.19 -4.60
CA LYS A 797 -0.17 24.33 -4.15
C LYS A 797 -0.20 22.99 -4.89
N ARG A 798 0.82 22.65 -5.68
CA ARG A 798 0.93 21.31 -6.27
C ARG A 798 1.01 20.23 -5.17
N ASP A 799 0.56 19.03 -5.54
CA ASP A 799 0.39 17.81 -4.73
C ASP A 799 -0.67 17.82 -3.61
N VAL A 800 -1.30 18.95 -3.26
CA VAL A 800 -2.36 18.98 -2.20
C VAL A 800 -3.75 18.53 -2.70
N SER A 801 -3.80 17.63 -3.69
CA SER A 801 -5.02 17.06 -4.29
C SER A 801 -5.97 18.01 -5.07
N ILE A 802 -5.57 19.27 -5.33
CA ILE A 802 -6.39 20.25 -6.10
C ILE A 802 -6.69 19.75 -7.52
N GLY A 803 -5.66 19.42 -8.31
CA GLY A 803 -5.83 18.97 -9.70
C GLY A 803 -6.71 17.72 -9.81
N ARG A 804 -6.59 16.78 -8.85
CA ARG A 804 -7.42 15.56 -8.79
C ARG A 804 -8.89 15.86 -8.44
N SER A 805 -9.13 16.90 -7.63
CA SER A 805 -10.48 17.36 -7.30
C SER A 805 -11.15 18.00 -8.52
N LEU A 806 -10.43 18.90 -9.20
CA LEU A 806 -10.86 19.54 -10.46
C LEU A 806 -11.16 18.50 -11.54
N HIS A 807 -10.23 17.59 -11.81
CA HIS A 807 -10.33 16.53 -12.82
C HIS A 807 -11.53 15.61 -12.59
N ARG A 808 -11.78 15.17 -11.35
CA ARG A 808 -12.97 14.38 -11.01
C ARG A 808 -14.28 15.15 -11.22
N ARG A 809 -14.35 16.42 -10.85
CA ARG A 809 -15.54 17.27 -11.09
C ARG A 809 -15.77 17.49 -12.59
N ALA A 810 -14.68 17.71 -13.35
CA ALA A 810 -14.69 17.84 -14.80
C ALA A 810 -15.22 16.59 -15.50
N LEU A 811 -14.61 15.41 -15.25
CA LEU A 811 -15.04 14.13 -15.82
C LEU A 811 -16.50 13.81 -15.46
N ARG A 812 -16.88 13.92 -14.19
CA ARG A 812 -18.28 13.72 -13.75
C ARG A 812 -19.25 14.65 -14.48
N SER A 813 -18.87 15.91 -14.72
CA SER A 813 -19.72 16.86 -15.44
C SER A 813 -19.79 16.61 -16.95
N LEU A 814 -18.75 16.02 -17.56
CA LEU A 814 -18.76 15.61 -18.96
C LEU A 814 -19.60 14.34 -19.15
N MET A 815 -19.40 13.33 -18.30
CA MET A 815 -20.12 12.04 -18.39
C MET A 815 -21.61 12.14 -18.05
N GLN A 816 -22.02 13.19 -17.32
CA GLN A 816 -23.44 13.51 -17.12
C GLN A 816 -24.11 14.19 -18.33
N ARG A 817 -23.37 14.52 -19.40
CA ARG A 817 -23.94 15.05 -20.66
C ARG A 817 -24.59 13.91 -21.45
N ARG A 818 -25.89 14.06 -21.74
CA ARG A 818 -26.63 13.12 -22.61
C ARG A 818 -25.99 13.07 -24.00
N GLY A 819 -25.76 11.86 -24.50
CA GLY A 819 -25.19 11.65 -25.84
C GLY A 819 -23.67 11.77 -25.93
N ILE A 820 -22.94 11.76 -24.82
CA ILE A 820 -21.48 11.57 -24.84
C ILE A 820 -21.12 10.20 -25.42
N LYS A 821 -20.11 10.17 -26.29
CA LYS A 821 -19.59 8.99 -27.00
C LYS A 821 -18.10 8.75 -26.77
N GLN A 822 -17.33 9.83 -26.54
CA GLN A 822 -15.89 9.78 -26.29
C GLN A 822 -15.48 10.92 -25.36
N VAL A 823 -14.36 10.75 -24.66
CA VAL A 823 -13.76 11.76 -23.78
C VAL A 823 -12.32 12.03 -24.24
N GLN A 824 -11.90 13.29 -24.28
CA GLN A 824 -10.65 13.74 -24.92
C GLN A 824 -9.83 14.66 -24.00
N ILE A 825 -8.50 14.52 -23.99
CA ILE A 825 -7.55 15.50 -23.42
C ILE A 825 -7.05 16.39 -24.56
N GLY A 826 -7.15 17.71 -24.38
CA GLY A 826 -6.74 18.70 -25.37
C GLY A 826 -7.84 19.10 -26.35
N SER A 827 -7.74 20.31 -26.91
CA SER A 827 -8.70 20.84 -27.89
C SER A 827 -8.00 21.66 -28.97
N ALA A 828 -8.48 21.53 -30.21
CA ALA A 828 -8.15 22.49 -31.27
C ALA A 828 -8.86 23.84 -31.08
N PHE A 829 -9.98 23.88 -30.33
CA PHE A 829 -10.74 25.11 -30.06
C PHE A 829 -11.33 25.10 -28.64
N PRO A 830 -10.85 25.93 -27.70
CA PRO A 830 -9.72 26.86 -27.86
C PRO A 830 -8.38 26.11 -27.93
N GLY A 831 -7.53 26.50 -28.87
CA GLY A 831 -6.19 25.94 -29.11
C GLY A 831 -5.15 26.43 -28.09
N VAL A 832 -5.43 26.23 -26.80
CA VAL A 832 -4.49 26.53 -25.70
C VAL A 832 -3.60 25.31 -25.41
N PHE A 833 -4.21 24.14 -25.20
CA PHE A 833 -3.52 22.86 -25.09
C PHE A 833 -4.15 21.90 -26.10
N LEU A 834 -3.37 21.46 -27.09
CA LEU A 834 -3.84 20.48 -28.09
C LEU A 834 -3.83 19.04 -27.54
N GLY A 835 -3.21 18.83 -26.38
CA GLY A 835 -3.03 17.54 -25.71
C GLY A 835 -2.17 17.71 -24.46
N ILE A 836 -1.60 16.62 -23.95
CA ILE A 836 -0.53 16.67 -22.94
C ILE A 836 0.74 17.23 -23.61
N PRO A 837 1.41 18.28 -23.09
CA PRO A 837 2.66 18.80 -23.66
C PRO A 837 3.79 17.75 -23.62
N ASN A 838 4.53 17.64 -24.72
CA ASN A 838 5.74 16.79 -24.77
C ASN A 838 6.96 17.56 -24.25
N ASP A 839 6.98 17.85 -22.94
CA ASP A 839 8.07 18.54 -22.24
C ASP A 839 8.78 17.64 -21.20
N VAL A 840 9.70 18.20 -20.40
CA VAL A 840 10.49 17.44 -19.41
C VAL A 840 9.63 16.81 -18.30
N GLU A 841 8.42 17.33 -18.01
CA GLU A 841 7.47 16.75 -17.06
C GLU A 841 6.53 15.71 -17.72
N VAL A 842 6.62 15.45 -19.04
CA VAL A 842 5.63 14.66 -19.80
C VAL A 842 5.33 13.28 -19.20
N ASN A 843 6.35 12.53 -18.77
CA ASN A 843 6.16 11.20 -18.20
C ASN A 843 5.40 11.28 -16.87
N THR A 844 5.74 12.23 -16.00
CA THR A 844 5.04 12.46 -14.73
C THR A 844 3.59 12.88 -14.94
N ILE A 845 3.31 13.67 -15.97
CA ILE A 845 1.95 14.11 -16.33
C ILE A 845 1.14 12.95 -16.94
N LYS A 846 1.74 12.15 -17.84
CA LYS A 846 1.15 10.92 -18.40
C LYS A 846 0.80 9.92 -17.29
N GLU A 847 1.74 9.63 -16.40
CA GLU A 847 1.52 8.80 -15.21
C GLU A 847 0.38 9.34 -14.36
N TRP A 848 0.28 10.66 -14.17
CA TRP A 848 -0.80 11.27 -13.40
C TRP A 848 -2.18 11.06 -14.05
N PHE A 849 -2.29 11.18 -15.38
CA PHE A 849 -3.52 10.89 -16.12
C PHE A 849 -3.86 9.40 -16.14
N ALA A 850 -2.87 8.51 -16.30
CA ALA A 850 -3.05 7.06 -16.24
C ALA A 850 -3.52 6.58 -14.85
N ASN A 851 -2.87 7.07 -13.78
CA ASN A 851 -3.31 6.88 -12.39
C ASN A 851 -4.67 7.55 -12.07
N SER A 852 -5.20 8.33 -13.01
CA SER A 852 -6.53 8.95 -12.96
C SER A 852 -7.51 8.36 -13.99
N GLY A 853 -7.20 7.18 -14.54
CA GLY A 853 -8.13 6.35 -15.34
C GLY A 853 -8.08 6.53 -16.85
N TRP A 854 -7.18 7.36 -17.38
CA TRP A 854 -7.02 7.52 -18.82
C TRP A 854 -6.15 6.40 -19.39
N ASP A 855 -6.53 5.86 -20.55
CA ASP A 855 -5.64 5.04 -21.36
C ASP A 855 -4.76 5.98 -22.19
N VAL A 856 -3.44 5.89 -21.94
CA VAL A 856 -2.39 6.72 -22.51
C VAL A 856 -1.46 5.95 -23.46
N GLN A 857 -1.82 4.70 -23.83
CA GLN A 857 -0.95 3.83 -24.64
C GLN A 857 -0.85 4.26 -26.11
N PHE A 858 -1.91 4.85 -26.66
CA PHE A 858 -2.01 5.22 -28.09
C PHE A 858 -2.34 6.71 -28.28
N PRO A 859 -1.43 7.62 -27.89
CA PRO A 859 -1.59 9.06 -28.10
C PRO A 859 -1.46 9.44 -29.57
N ARG A 860 -2.19 10.46 -29.99
CA ARG A 860 -2.05 11.10 -31.32
C ARG A 860 -1.16 12.34 -31.18
N ARG A 861 -0.16 12.49 -32.03
CA ARG A 861 0.75 13.65 -31.97
C ARG A 861 0.15 14.85 -32.70
N VAL A 862 0.12 15.99 -32.00
CA VAL A 862 -0.40 17.25 -32.53
C VAL A 862 0.59 18.37 -32.23
N SER A 863 1.03 19.07 -33.28
CA SER A 863 2.10 20.07 -33.19
C SER A 863 1.65 21.48 -33.61
N ASN A 864 2.24 22.48 -32.95
CA ASN A 864 2.34 23.83 -33.48
C ASN A 864 3.75 24.00 -34.06
N MET A 865 3.86 24.61 -35.23
CA MET A 865 5.13 24.91 -35.91
C MET A 865 5.22 26.41 -36.25
N ILE A 866 6.44 26.90 -36.51
CA ILE A 866 6.70 28.31 -36.83
C ILE A 866 7.70 28.47 -37.99
N LEU A 867 7.38 29.38 -38.91
CA LEU A 867 8.30 29.90 -39.93
C LEU A 867 8.77 31.29 -39.47
N ARG A 868 10.07 31.44 -39.19
CA ARG A 868 10.63 32.63 -38.52
C ARG A 868 10.86 33.86 -39.40
N GLU A 869 10.99 33.68 -40.72
CA GLU A 869 11.21 34.79 -41.67
C GLU A 869 10.38 34.60 -42.96
N VAL A 870 9.17 35.18 -42.98
CA VAL A 870 8.27 35.09 -44.14
C VAL A 870 8.77 35.90 -45.34
N ALA A 871 9.68 36.85 -45.14
CA ALA A 871 10.19 37.72 -46.19
C ALA A 871 11.31 37.09 -47.05
N SER A 872 12.28 36.43 -46.40
CA SER A 872 13.42 35.75 -47.04
C SER A 872 13.06 34.37 -47.59
N TRP A 873 11.99 33.75 -47.09
CA TRP A 873 11.54 32.42 -47.50
C TRP A 873 11.29 32.26 -49.01
N SER A 874 11.59 31.07 -49.54
CA SER A 874 11.21 30.65 -50.88
C SER A 874 10.65 29.23 -50.86
N ALA A 875 9.79 28.91 -51.84
CA ALA A 875 9.18 27.58 -51.92
C ALA A 875 10.22 26.53 -52.33
N PRO A 876 10.19 25.30 -51.77
CA PRO A 876 11.07 24.22 -52.17
C PRO A 876 11.08 23.97 -53.69
N GLU A 877 12.25 23.63 -54.22
CA GLU A 877 12.45 23.42 -55.65
C GLU A 877 11.55 22.28 -56.18
N GLY A 878 11.01 22.45 -57.39
CA GLY A 878 10.07 21.51 -58.00
C GLY A 878 8.65 21.52 -57.42
N LEU A 879 8.41 21.93 -56.17
CA LEU A 879 7.08 21.82 -55.51
C LEU A 879 5.93 22.41 -56.34
N SER A 880 6.12 23.62 -56.90
CA SER A 880 5.09 24.26 -57.74
C SER A 880 4.81 23.49 -59.04
N GLN A 881 5.81 22.78 -59.58
CA GLN A 881 5.66 21.93 -60.77
C GLN A 881 4.94 20.62 -60.42
N SER A 882 5.24 20.02 -59.26
CA SER A 882 4.57 18.82 -58.75
C SER A 882 3.08 19.08 -58.50
N ILE A 883 2.74 20.21 -57.86
CA ILE A 883 1.36 20.68 -57.67
C ILE A 883 0.62 20.81 -59.03
N GLN A 884 1.26 21.44 -60.02
CA GLN A 884 0.67 21.63 -61.35
C GLN A 884 0.49 20.30 -62.10
N ARG A 885 1.46 19.38 -62.00
CA ARG A 885 1.39 18.02 -62.59
C ARG A 885 0.30 17.16 -61.95
N ALA A 886 0.03 17.35 -60.66
CA ALA A 886 -1.05 16.67 -59.94
C ALA A 886 -2.46 17.23 -60.25
N GLY A 887 -2.56 18.34 -61.00
CA GLY A 887 -3.84 18.97 -61.34
C GLY A 887 -4.52 19.67 -60.16
N ILE A 888 -3.77 19.99 -59.10
CA ILE A 888 -4.32 20.60 -57.89
C ILE A 888 -4.48 22.11 -58.09
N SER A 889 -5.70 22.61 -57.87
CA SER A 889 -6.04 24.03 -57.90
C SER A 889 -6.37 24.55 -56.50
N PHE A 890 -6.24 25.86 -56.29
CA PHE A 890 -6.50 26.51 -55.00
C PHE A 890 -7.38 27.75 -55.17
N ASP A 891 -8.33 27.93 -54.25
CA ASP A 891 -9.08 29.17 -54.08
C ASP A 891 -9.25 29.53 -52.60
N LEU A 892 -9.69 30.76 -52.33
CA LEU A 892 -9.84 31.35 -51.01
C LEU A 892 -11.28 31.85 -50.84
N ILE A 893 -11.93 31.48 -49.73
CA ILE A 893 -13.25 31.99 -49.33
C ILE A 893 -13.17 32.75 -48.00
N HIS A 894 -14.09 33.68 -47.80
CA HIS A 894 -14.18 34.52 -46.60
C HIS A 894 -15.57 34.51 -45.94
N ASP A 895 -16.62 34.09 -46.65
CA ASP A 895 -18.01 34.15 -46.23
C ASP A 895 -18.63 32.77 -45.97
N LEU A 896 -19.71 32.75 -45.19
CA LEU A 896 -20.53 31.57 -44.95
C LEU A 896 -21.35 31.14 -46.18
N ASP A 897 -21.65 32.07 -47.09
CA ASP A 897 -22.48 31.84 -48.27
C ASP A 897 -21.88 30.78 -49.22
N ASN A 898 -20.55 30.68 -49.27
CA ASN A 898 -19.80 29.71 -50.06
C ASN A 898 -19.20 28.54 -49.24
N ALA A 899 -19.63 28.37 -47.98
CA ALA A 899 -18.97 27.50 -47.01
C ALA A 899 -19.48 26.05 -46.93
N ASP A 900 -20.68 25.73 -47.41
CA ASP A 900 -21.32 24.41 -47.15
C ASP A 900 -20.48 23.20 -47.56
N GLY A 901 -19.77 23.29 -48.70
CA GLY A 901 -18.84 22.26 -49.15
C GLY A 901 -17.66 22.07 -48.19
N VAL A 902 -17.10 23.17 -47.66
CA VAL A 902 -16.01 23.15 -46.67
C VAL A 902 -16.49 22.63 -45.32
N LEU A 903 -17.61 23.12 -44.82
CA LEU A 903 -18.18 22.69 -43.55
C LEU A 903 -18.60 21.21 -43.59
N SER A 904 -18.93 20.68 -44.77
CA SER A 904 -19.18 19.25 -44.96
C SER A 904 -17.90 18.43 -45.11
N HIS A 905 -16.87 18.96 -45.79
CA HIS A 905 -15.53 18.36 -45.83
C HIS A 905 -14.94 18.22 -44.42
N VAL A 906 -14.96 19.28 -43.62
CA VAL A 906 -14.42 19.30 -42.26
C VAL A 906 -15.20 18.38 -41.32
N ARG A 907 -16.54 18.40 -41.37
CA ARG A 907 -17.41 17.51 -40.57
C ARG A 907 -17.12 16.02 -40.80
N ASN A 908 -16.67 15.65 -41.99
CA ASN A 908 -16.41 14.26 -42.37
C ASN A 908 -14.95 13.82 -42.08
N ASN A 909 -14.02 14.75 -41.82
CA ASN A 909 -12.58 14.47 -41.77
C ASN A 909 -11.85 15.04 -40.53
N ALA A 910 -12.55 15.71 -39.60
CA ALA A 910 -11.97 16.30 -38.39
C ALA A 910 -12.92 16.22 -37.19
N ASN A 911 -12.36 16.41 -35.98
CA ASN A 911 -13.15 16.41 -34.74
C ASN A 911 -14.16 17.58 -34.72
N PRO A 912 -15.30 17.48 -34.00
CA PRO A 912 -16.37 18.48 -34.08
C PRO A 912 -15.99 19.89 -33.60
N GLU A 913 -15.03 20.04 -32.69
CA GLU A 913 -14.47 21.34 -32.28
C GLU A 913 -13.74 22.05 -33.44
N VAL A 914 -13.16 21.30 -34.39
CA VAL A 914 -12.55 21.86 -35.61
C VAL A 914 -13.61 22.41 -36.55
N LEU A 915 -14.78 21.77 -36.65
CA LEU A 915 -15.90 22.29 -37.44
C LEU A 915 -16.39 23.65 -36.89
N GLU A 916 -16.42 23.82 -35.57
CA GLU A 916 -16.78 25.08 -34.94
C GLU A 916 -15.71 26.16 -35.09
N LEU A 917 -14.42 25.78 -35.05
CA LEU A 917 -13.30 26.67 -35.36
C LEU A 917 -13.38 27.20 -36.81
N TYR A 918 -13.70 26.32 -37.76
CA TYR A 918 -13.93 26.68 -39.16
C TYR A 918 -15.15 27.62 -39.33
N ARG A 919 -16.24 27.38 -38.59
CA ARG A 919 -17.41 28.30 -38.56
C ARG A 919 -17.04 29.67 -38.00
N HIS A 920 -16.31 29.72 -36.89
CA HIS A 920 -15.87 30.96 -36.25
C HIS A 920 -14.92 31.77 -37.14
N ALA A 921 -14.04 31.11 -37.91
CA ALA A 921 -13.18 31.77 -38.88
C ALA A 921 -13.95 32.38 -40.08
N LEU A 922 -15.10 31.80 -40.46
CA LEU A 922 -15.94 32.26 -41.57
C LEU A 922 -16.97 33.34 -41.17
N SER A 923 -17.32 33.46 -39.89
CA SER A 923 -18.13 34.59 -39.42
C SER A 923 -17.40 35.94 -39.50
N GLU A 924 -16.07 35.94 -39.63
CA GLU A 924 -15.20 37.13 -39.56
C GLU A 924 -14.42 37.38 -40.86
N SER A 925 -15.18 37.57 -41.94
CA SER A 925 -14.75 37.63 -43.36
C SER A 925 -13.66 38.65 -43.73
N LYS A 926 -13.25 39.53 -42.80
CA LYS A 926 -12.23 40.56 -43.04
C LYS A 926 -10.86 40.24 -42.44
N LEU A 927 -10.77 39.28 -41.53
CA LEU A 927 -9.54 38.97 -40.77
C LEU A 927 -9.13 37.49 -40.85
N SER A 928 -10.06 36.63 -41.24
CA SER A 928 -9.81 35.22 -41.58
C SER A 928 -10.45 34.84 -42.92
N GLY A 929 -10.01 33.69 -43.44
CA GLY A 929 -10.56 33.03 -44.61
C GLY A 929 -10.09 31.59 -44.66
N ILE A 930 -10.52 30.84 -45.66
CA ILE A 930 -10.17 29.42 -45.82
C ILE A 930 -9.63 29.21 -47.22
N VAL A 931 -8.38 28.71 -47.31
CA VAL A 931 -7.84 28.20 -48.57
C VAL A 931 -8.32 26.77 -48.75
N ARG A 932 -8.82 26.47 -49.95
CA ARG A 932 -9.30 25.16 -50.36
C ARG A 932 -8.40 24.60 -51.45
N ALA A 933 -7.98 23.35 -51.32
CA ALA A 933 -7.34 22.58 -52.39
C ALA A 933 -8.41 21.76 -53.11
N LYS A 934 -8.38 21.77 -54.44
CA LYS A 934 -9.31 21.02 -55.29
C LYS A 934 -8.57 20.23 -56.36
N ASP A 935 -9.09 19.08 -56.73
CA ASP A 935 -8.63 18.33 -57.90
C ASP A 935 -9.13 18.97 -59.21
N ALA A 936 -8.84 18.31 -60.34
CA ALA A 936 -9.33 18.71 -61.66
C ALA A 936 -10.86 18.53 -61.87
N THR A 937 -11.57 17.87 -60.95
CA THR A 937 -13.04 17.75 -60.97
C THR A 937 -13.73 18.83 -60.13
N GLY A 938 -12.98 19.56 -59.30
CA GLY A 938 -13.49 20.54 -58.33
C GLY A 938 -13.77 19.95 -56.94
N THR A 939 -13.49 18.66 -56.73
CA THR A 939 -13.65 17.96 -55.46
C THR A 939 -12.61 18.44 -54.45
N LEU A 940 -13.02 18.67 -53.20
CA LEU A 940 -12.14 19.15 -52.13
C LEU A 940 -11.13 18.07 -51.72
N LEU A 941 -9.84 18.38 -51.88
CA LEU A 941 -8.71 17.56 -51.42
C LEU A 941 -8.24 17.94 -50.01
N GLY A 942 -8.48 19.18 -49.59
CA GLY A 942 -8.10 19.64 -48.25
C GLY A 942 -8.34 21.12 -48.03
N THR A 943 -8.30 21.55 -46.76
CA THR A 943 -8.50 22.96 -46.38
C THR A 943 -7.54 23.41 -45.27
N ILE A 944 -7.26 24.71 -45.21
CA ILE A 944 -6.63 25.39 -44.06
C ILE A 944 -7.41 26.66 -43.72
N ILE A 945 -7.48 27.04 -42.44
CA ILE A 945 -7.82 28.40 -42.05
C ILE A 945 -6.56 29.27 -42.23
N VAL A 946 -6.72 30.43 -42.87
CA VAL A 946 -5.72 31.50 -42.87
C VAL A 946 -6.25 32.70 -42.10
N CYS A 947 -5.48 33.24 -41.17
CA CYS A 947 -5.88 34.39 -40.38
C CYS A 947 -4.76 35.43 -40.24
N LYS A 948 -5.17 36.70 -40.14
CA LYS A 948 -4.27 37.83 -39.88
C LYS A 948 -4.14 38.06 -38.36
N GLN A 949 -3.05 38.68 -37.95
CA GLN A 949 -2.94 39.28 -36.61
C GLN A 949 -4.15 40.17 -36.30
N ARG A 950 -4.57 40.18 -35.03
CA ARG A 950 -5.77 40.83 -34.49
C ARG A 950 -7.11 40.24 -34.95
N SER A 951 -7.09 39.04 -35.53
CA SER A 951 -8.32 38.24 -35.71
C SER A 951 -8.82 37.74 -34.34
N PRO A 952 -10.14 37.59 -34.12
CA PRO A 952 -10.68 37.12 -32.82
C PRO A 952 -10.11 35.78 -32.34
N LEU A 953 -9.70 34.92 -33.29
CA LEU A 953 -8.99 33.66 -33.06
C LEU A 953 -7.76 33.79 -32.16
N GLU A 954 -7.05 34.93 -32.15
CA GLU A 954 -5.94 35.20 -31.24
C GLU A 954 -6.29 35.03 -29.76
N THR A 955 -7.54 35.33 -29.40
CA THR A 955 -8.04 35.17 -28.02
C THR A 955 -7.95 33.71 -27.61
N HIS A 956 -8.37 32.80 -28.51
CA HIS A 956 -8.56 31.37 -28.24
C HIS A 956 -7.38 30.50 -28.68
N ILE A 957 -6.42 31.05 -29.43
CA ILE A 957 -5.21 30.37 -29.92
C ILE A 957 -4.00 31.24 -29.56
N PRO A 958 -3.51 31.18 -28.30
CA PRO A 958 -2.52 32.14 -27.79
C PRO A 958 -1.14 32.09 -28.46
N SER A 959 -0.84 31.01 -29.21
CA SER A 959 0.37 30.88 -30.02
C SER A 959 0.41 31.83 -31.23
N LEU A 960 -0.73 32.40 -31.65
CA LEU A 960 -0.79 33.46 -32.67
C LEU A 960 -0.37 34.85 -32.13
N VAL A 961 -0.36 35.04 -30.81
CA VAL A 961 -0.20 36.36 -30.18
C VAL A 961 1.27 36.71 -29.98
N SER A 962 1.71 37.82 -30.58
CA SER A 962 3.01 38.45 -30.31
C SER A 962 2.84 39.91 -29.87
N ARG A 963 3.82 40.43 -29.13
CA ARG A 963 3.88 41.84 -28.67
C ARG A 963 4.82 42.71 -29.51
N SER A 964 5.60 42.12 -30.41
CA SER A 964 6.73 42.78 -31.10
C SER A 964 6.69 42.66 -32.62
N GLU A 965 5.88 41.74 -33.16
CA GLU A 965 5.97 41.27 -34.54
C GLU A 965 4.59 40.87 -35.08
N ASP A 966 4.32 41.13 -36.35
CA ASP A 966 3.09 40.69 -37.03
C ASP A 966 3.18 39.20 -37.38
N ILE A 967 2.32 38.38 -36.77
CA ILE A 967 2.19 36.93 -37.04
C ILE A 967 0.99 36.67 -37.94
N GLY A 968 1.18 35.84 -38.97
CA GLY A 968 0.10 35.22 -39.73
C GLY A 968 -0.19 33.81 -39.21
N GLY A 969 -1.46 33.43 -39.12
CA GLY A 969 -1.85 32.07 -38.74
C GLY A 969 -2.22 31.22 -39.96
N ILE A 970 -1.70 29.99 -39.98
CA ILE A 970 -2.27 28.87 -40.75
C ILE A 970 -2.75 27.87 -39.70
N ILE A 971 -4.05 27.59 -39.64
CA ILE A 971 -4.65 26.86 -38.52
C ILE A 971 -5.52 25.70 -39.03
N ALA A 972 -5.46 24.58 -38.31
CA ALA A 972 -6.31 23.39 -38.51
C ALA A 972 -6.34 22.90 -39.96
N PRO A 973 -5.19 22.41 -40.50
CA PRO A 973 -5.17 21.69 -41.76
C PRO A 973 -6.08 20.46 -41.71
N VAL A 974 -7.04 20.37 -42.64
CA VAL A 974 -7.92 19.20 -42.78
C VAL A 974 -7.72 18.60 -44.17
N VAL A 975 -6.79 17.66 -44.25
CA VAL A 975 -6.44 16.90 -45.47
C VAL A 975 -6.71 15.42 -45.17
N PRO A 976 -7.60 14.73 -45.93
CA PRO A 976 -7.85 13.30 -45.72
C PRO A 976 -6.60 12.45 -46.05
N PRO A 977 -6.47 11.25 -45.46
CA PRO A 977 -5.38 10.33 -45.80
C PRO A 977 -5.53 9.76 -47.22
N GLY A 978 -4.46 9.81 -48.01
CA GLY A 978 -4.44 9.35 -49.39
C GLY A 978 -3.07 9.58 -50.08
N PRO A 979 -2.91 9.16 -51.34
CA PRO A 979 -1.61 9.14 -52.03
C PRO A 979 -1.04 10.53 -52.36
N GLN A 980 -1.78 11.61 -52.09
CA GLN A 980 -1.34 13.00 -52.32
C GLN A 980 -1.40 13.88 -51.05
N THR A 981 -1.70 13.33 -49.86
CA THR A 981 -1.92 14.12 -48.63
C THR A 981 -0.80 15.12 -48.36
N THR A 982 0.46 14.68 -48.38
CA THR A 982 1.64 15.54 -48.16
C THR A 982 1.76 16.64 -49.23
N LEU A 983 1.52 16.33 -50.52
CA LEU A 983 1.57 17.33 -51.60
C LEU A 983 0.44 18.37 -51.47
N VAL A 984 -0.75 17.94 -51.07
CA VAL A 984 -1.90 18.82 -50.78
C VAL A 984 -1.61 19.70 -49.57
N LEU A 985 -1.05 19.14 -48.49
CA LEU A 985 -0.67 19.86 -47.28
C LEU A 985 0.42 20.91 -47.55
N GLN A 986 1.47 20.55 -48.29
CA GLN A 986 2.52 21.48 -48.73
C GLN A 986 1.97 22.57 -49.66
N GLY A 987 1.04 22.23 -50.56
CA GLY A 987 0.37 23.19 -51.44
C GLY A 987 -0.54 24.18 -50.70
N LEU A 988 -1.34 23.71 -49.74
CA LEU A 988 -2.14 24.55 -48.85
C LEU A 988 -1.23 25.48 -48.04
N THR A 989 -0.18 24.94 -47.42
CA THR A 989 0.79 25.70 -46.63
C THR A 989 1.51 26.76 -47.49
N LEU A 990 1.87 26.45 -48.73
CA LEU A 990 2.43 27.39 -49.70
C LEU A 990 1.46 28.56 -50.00
N MET A 991 0.16 28.29 -50.13
CA MET A 991 -0.85 29.36 -50.27
C MET A 991 -0.98 30.18 -48.98
N GLY A 992 -0.98 29.54 -47.81
CA GLY A 992 -1.04 30.21 -46.51
C GLY A 992 0.14 31.16 -46.28
N ILE A 993 1.37 30.76 -46.62
CA ILE A 993 2.55 31.63 -46.54
C ILE A 993 2.44 32.81 -47.53
N ARG A 994 1.92 32.58 -48.75
CA ARG A 994 1.67 33.67 -49.71
C ARG A 994 0.64 34.67 -49.18
N GLN A 995 -0.43 34.21 -48.54
CA GLN A 995 -1.43 35.10 -47.92
C GLN A 995 -0.87 35.85 -46.70
N ALA A 996 -0.07 35.20 -45.86
CA ALA A 996 0.60 35.86 -44.75
C ALA A 996 1.60 36.95 -45.25
N ARG A 997 2.33 36.66 -46.33
CA ARG A 997 3.22 37.62 -47.00
C ARG A 997 2.45 38.81 -47.59
N SER A 998 1.30 38.60 -48.23
CA SER A 998 0.46 39.73 -48.72
C SER A 998 -0.11 40.56 -47.57
N HIS A 999 -0.37 39.94 -46.41
CA HIS A 999 -0.75 40.64 -45.17
C HIS A 999 0.41 41.32 -44.44
N LYS A 1000 1.66 41.21 -44.95
CA LYS A 1000 2.92 41.72 -44.36
C LYS A 1000 3.30 41.09 -43.02
N ALA A 1001 2.85 39.88 -42.73
CA ALA A 1001 3.33 39.13 -41.57
C ALA A 1001 4.85 38.87 -41.69
N THR A 1002 5.55 39.02 -40.58
CA THR A 1002 7.00 38.70 -40.46
C THR A 1002 7.22 37.21 -40.21
N LYS A 1003 6.29 36.57 -39.49
CA LYS A 1003 6.32 35.17 -39.05
C LYS A 1003 5.00 34.49 -39.37
N VAL A 1004 5.04 33.18 -39.57
CA VAL A 1004 3.83 32.36 -39.70
C VAL A 1004 3.85 31.26 -38.64
N VAL A 1005 2.75 31.11 -37.92
CA VAL A 1005 2.50 29.94 -37.05
C VAL A 1005 1.55 29.01 -37.78
N LEU A 1006 1.95 27.74 -37.88
CA LEU A 1006 1.18 26.64 -38.45
C LEU A 1006 0.70 25.73 -37.31
N GLY A 1007 -0.57 25.82 -36.95
CA GLY A 1007 -1.13 25.19 -35.74
C GLY A 1007 -2.08 24.03 -36.02
N CYS A 1008 -2.11 23.06 -35.09
CA CYS A 1008 -2.85 21.80 -35.19
C CYS A 1008 -2.39 20.90 -36.36
N VAL A 1009 -1.08 20.79 -36.57
CA VAL A 1009 -0.48 19.78 -37.47
C VAL A 1009 -0.60 18.41 -36.82
N VAL A 1010 -0.96 17.38 -37.59
CA VAL A 1010 -1.07 16.00 -37.13
C VAL A 1010 -0.10 15.12 -37.92
N ASP A 1011 0.75 14.39 -37.21
CA ASP A 1011 1.73 13.37 -37.66
C ASP A 1011 2.76 13.78 -38.75
N ASP A 1012 2.37 14.38 -39.89
CA ASP A 1012 3.26 14.77 -41.00
C ASP A 1012 3.98 16.12 -40.72
N THR A 1013 4.99 16.08 -39.84
CA THR A 1013 5.84 17.25 -39.51
C THR A 1013 7.12 17.35 -40.35
N GLU A 1014 7.62 16.23 -40.89
CA GLU A 1014 8.86 16.20 -41.69
C GLU A 1014 8.72 16.98 -43.00
N SER A 1015 7.59 16.82 -43.71
CA SER A 1015 7.36 17.50 -44.99
C SER A 1015 7.21 19.01 -44.86
N LEU A 1016 6.78 19.49 -43.68
CA LEU A 1016 6.68 20.89 -43.30
C LEU A 1016 8.02 21.44 -42.79
N THR A 1017 8.82 20.60 -42.13
CA THR A 1017 10.21 20.91 -41.80
C THR A 1017 11.03 21.13 -43.06
N ALA A 1018 10.81 20.33 -44.12
CA ALA A 1018 11.37 20.56 -45.45
C ALA A 1018 10.87 21.84 -46.15
N MET A 1019 9.77 22.45 -45.68
CA MET A 1019 9.34 23.81 -46.06
C MET A 1019 9.94 24.90 -45.15
N GLY A 1020 10.86 24.58 -44.25
CA GLY A 1020 11.52 25.55 -43.37
C GLY A 1020 10.70 25.96 -42.14
N PHE A 1021 9.74 25.13 -41.71
CA PHE A 1021 9.11 25.29 -40.40
C PHE A 1021 9.92 24.60 -39.30
N GLU A 1022 9.96 25.22 -38.13
CA GLU A 1022 10.48 24.63 -36.89
C GLU A 1022 9.32 24.23 -35.97
N THR A 1023 9.45 23.14 -35.20
CA THR A 1023 8.47 22.81 -34.16
C THR A 1023 8.48 23.87 -33.05
N LEU A 1024 7.30 24.40 -32.72
CA LEU A 1024 7.08 25.44 -31.70
C LEU A 1024 6.48 24.86 -30.39
N GLN A 1025 5.62 23.84 -30.52
CA GLN A 1025 5.21 22.92 -29.45
C GLN A 1025 4.83 21.57 -30.06
N GLU A 1026 5.02 20.48 -29.31
CA GLU A 1026 4.42 19.17 -29.59
C GLU A 1026 3.53 18.78 -28.39
N PHE A 1027 2.37 18.19 -28.69
CA PHE A 1027 1.40 17.70 -27.72
C PHE A 1027 0.92 16.29 -28.10
N GLU A 1028 0.40 15.57 -27.12
CA GLU A 1028 -0.26 14.28 -27.29
C GLU A 1028 -1.76 14.37 -26.96
N GLU A 1029 -2.59 14.36 -28.00
CA GLU A 1029 -4.05 14.23 -27.91
C GLU A 1029 -4.39 12.79 -27.52
N ILE A 1030 -5.27 12.64 -26.51
CA ILE A 1030 -5.68 11.32 -25.99
C ILE A 1030 -7.21 11.27 -25.97
N THR A 1031 -7.77 10.23 -26.60
CA THR A 1031 -9.23 10.02 -26.67
C THR A 1031 -9.58 8.62 -26.16
N ASN A 1032 -10.57 8.51 -25.27
CA ASN A 1032 -10.98 7.26 -24.63
C ASN A 1032 -12.52 7.09 -24.65
N SER A 1033 -12.99 5.85 -24.44
CA SER A 1033 -14.41 5.57 -24.19
C SER A 1033 -14.86 6.15 -22.83
N PRO A 1034 -16.10 6.65 -22.68
CA PRO A 1034 -16.66 7.03 -21.39
C PRO A 1034 -16.70 5.88 -20.38
N GLU A 1035 -16.72 4.63 -20.85
CA GLU A 1035 -16.79 3.42 -20.03
C GLU A 1035 -15.53 3.24 -19.16
N ASN A 1036 -14.36 3.67 -19.64
CA ASN A 1036 -13.08 3.65 -18.89
C ASN A 1036 -13.19 4.36 -17.53
N PHE A 1037 -14.06 5.38 -17.45
CA PHE A 1037 -14.22 6.25 -16.28
C PHE A 1037 -15.42 5.88 -15.40
N SER A 1038 -16.14 4.80 -15.73
CA SER A 1038 -17.32 4.32 -14.97
C SER A 1038 -17.06 4.13 -13.48
N ASN A 1039 -15.86 3.66 -13.10
CA ASN A 1039 -15.43 3.47 -11.71
C ASN A 1039 -14.94 4.77 -11.01
N ILE A 1040 -15.00 5.93 -11.66
CA ILE A 1040 -14.43 7.20 -11.19
C ILE A 1040 -15.50 8.27 -10.90
N VAL A 1041 -16.70 8.11 -11.48
CA VAL A 1041 -17.84 9.04 -11.41
C VAL A 1041 -18.75 8.81 -10.22
#